data_AF-S3JWW8-F1
#
_entry.id   AF-S3JWW8-F1
#
_cell.length_a   1.000
_cell.length_b   1.000
_cell.length_c   1.000
_cell.angle_alpha   90.00
_cell.angle_beta   90.00
_cell.angle_gamma   90.00
#
_symmetry.space_group_name_H-M   'P 1'
#
loop_
_entity.id
_entity.type
_entity.pdbx_description
1 polymer ?
#
loop_
_entity_poly.entity_id
_entity_poly.type
_entity_poly.pdbx_seq_one_letter_code
_entity_poly.pdbx_strand_id
1 'polypeptide(L)'
;MKAVVFAYHDMGCVGVRALVEAGYDIAAIYTHPDNAAENNFFGSVARTAAEFGIPVFAPEDVNHPLWVDRIKEAQPEVIFSFYYRNLLSEEIINSASVGAFNLHGSLLPKFRGRAPLNWVLVKGETETGVTLHRMVKRADAGDIVAQERVAIAAEDTALTLHHKLCETAKSLLASALPVIKTGHFPQTAQDDSQATYFGGRSPKDGAISWEGSAAEANNLVRAVTEPWPGAFSYVGGSKFIVWKSRVLDSNNGAKAGTVLSVSPLVIACGTGALEIVTGQAENGVYMQGSQLAQSLGLVNGAILSSKPVSAIKRRTRVLILGVNGFIGNHLTERLLRDDNFEIFGLDIGSDAISRFIGNERFHFVEGDISIHSEWIEYHIKKCDVVLPLVAIATPIEYTRNPLRVFELDFEENLKIIRDCVKYKKRIIFPSTSEVYGMCTDASFDEDNSPLIVGPINKQRWIYSVSKQLLDRVIWAYGEKEGLRFTLFRPFNWMGPRLDNLNAARIGSSRAITQLILNLVEGSPIKLIDGGKQKRCFTDIGDGIEALFRIIENKNSNCDGQIINIGNPDNEASIKQLAEMLLESFERHPLRSQFPPFAGFREVESSAYYGKGYQDVEHRKPSIRNAQRLLSWTPEVHMEKTIDETLDFFLKTVELTDPAS
;
A
#
# COMPACT_ATOMS: atom_id res chain seq x y z
N MET A 1 19.27 39.51 1.42
CA MET A 1 18.63 38.36 0.76
C MET A 1 17.34 38.06 1.47
N LYS A 2 16.25 38.14 0.72
CA LYS A 2 14.91 37.77 1.15
C LYS A 2 14.74 36.25 1.14
N ALA A 3 14.27 35.69 2.24
CA ALA A 3 14.17 34.25 2.45
C ALA A 3 12.73 33.81 2.76
N VAL A 4 12.35 32.65 2.25
CA VAL A 4 11.21 31.87 2.75
C VAL A 4 11.75 30.61 3.40
N VAL A 5 11.26 30.29 4.59
CA VAL A 5 11.81 29.22 5.42
C VAL A 5 10.77 28.16 5.71
N PHE A 6 11.15 26.90 5.56
CA PHE A 6 10.37 25.72 5.92
C PHE A 6 11.08 25.06 7.10
N ALA A 7 10.49 25.09 8.29
CA ALA A 7 11.21 24.73 9.51
C ALA A 7 10.33 24.00 10.51
N TYR A 8 10.92 23.04 11.23
CA TYR A 8 10.27 22.35 12.34
C TYR A 8 11.28 21.88 13.39
N HIS A 9 10.83 21.69 14.63
CA HIS A 9 11.64 21.18 15.75
C HIS A 9 12.84 22.10 16.10
N ASP A 10 13.75 21.61 16.96
CA ASP A 10 14.96 22.32 17.37
C ASP A 10 15.85 22.74 16.19
N MET A 11 16.05 21.88 15.19
CA MET A 11 16.82 22.21 13.99
C MET A 11 16.21 23.37 13.22
N GLY A 12 14.87 23.43 13.13
CA GLY A 12 14.15 24.58 12.62
C GLY A 12 14.39 25.84 13.44
N CYS A 13 14.37 25.74 14.77
CA CYS A 13 14.63 26.88 15.66
C CYS A 13 16.08 27.40 15.52
N VAL A 14 17.06 26.50 15.48
CA VAL A 14 18.48 26.82 15.25
C VAL A 14 18.66 27.50 13.90
N GLY A 15 18.06 26.93 12.84
CA GLY A 15 18.14 27.48 11.49
C GLY A 15 17.52 28.88 11.36
N VAL A 16 16.34 29.10 11.94
CA VAL A 16 15.68 30.42 11.95
C VAL A 16 16.55 31.45 12.69
N ARG A 17 17.06 31.12 13.88
CA ARG A 17 17.94 32.02 14.64
C ARG A 17 19.22 32.36 13.87
N ALA A 18 19.86 31.37 13.26
CA ALA A 18 21.07 31.57 12.46
C ALA A 18 20.81 32.46 11.23
N LEU A 19 19.66 32.33 10.56
CA LEU A 19 19.28 33.21 9.46
C LEU A 19 19.07 34.66 9.91
N VAL A 20 18.41 34.88 11.05
CA VAL A 20 18.22 36.22 11.63
C VAL A 20 19.57 36.84 11.99
N GLU A 21 20.45 36.09 12.65
CA GLU A 21 21.80 36.54 13.02
C GLU A 21 22.67 36.87 11.80
N ALA A 22 22.55 36.12 10.71
CA ALA A 22 23.21 36.40 9.43
C ALA A 22 22.55 37.56 8.63
N GLY A 23 21.47 38.16 9.17
CA GLY A 23 20.78 39.30 8.59
C GLY A 23 20.01 38.98 7.30
N TYR A 24 19.39 37.80 7.22
CA TYR A 24 18.41 37.49 6.18
C TYR A 24 17.08 38.18 6.48
N ASP A 25 16.38 38.61 5.43
CA ASP A 25 15.03 39.15 5.53
C ASP A 25 14.02 38.01 5.36
N ILE A 26 13.53 37.45 6.47
CA ILE A 26 12.65 36.28 6.44
C ILE A 26 11.21 36.75 6.21
N ALA A 27 10.69 36.52 5.00
CA ALA A 27 9.36 36.97 4.59
C ALA A 27 8.24 36.14 5.23
N ALA A 28 8.46 34.83 5.37
CA ALA A 28 7.51 33.89 5.98
C ALA A 28 8.20 32.60 6.43
N ILE A 29 7.65 31.99 7.47
CA ILE A 29 8.02 30.65 7.95
C ILE A 29 6.83 29.69 7.75
N TYR A 30 7.08 28.52 7.18
CA TYR A 30 6.12 27.42 7.07
C TYR A 30 6.54 26.28 8.01
N THR A 31 5.60 25.80 8.82
CA THR A 31 5.84 24.81 9.87
C THR A 31 4.67 23.80 9.97
N HIS A 32 4.66 22.95 10.99
CA HIS A 32 3.61 21.94 11.23
C HIS A 32 2.91 22.17 12.57
N PRO A 33 1.64 21.74 12.73
CA PRO A 33 1.05 21.56 14.05
C PRO A 33 1.77 20.43 14.81
N ASP A 34 1.85 20.54 16.13
CA ASP A 34 2.40 19.47 16.96
C ASP A 34 1.49 18.23 16.94
N ASN A 35 2.09 17.03 16.83
CA ASN A 35 1.35 15.78 16.78
C ASN A 35 1.17 15.18 18.18
N ALA A 36 -0.06 14.94 18.60
CA ALA A 36 -0.38 14.35 19.91
C ALA A 36 0.20 12.93 20.12
N ALA A 37 0.56 12.23 19.03
CA ALA A 37 1.20 10.92 19.09
C ALA A 37 2.73 10.98 19.29
N GLU A 38 3.32 12.18 19.31
CA GLU A 38 4.75 12.40 19.54
C GLU A 38 4.98 13.08 20.89
N ASN A 39 6.11 12.76 21.53
CA ASN A 39 6.50 13.45 22.76
C ASN A 39 7.01 14.85 22.41
N ASN A 40 6.33 15.89 22.89
CA ASN A 40 6.67 17.29 22.62
C ASN A 40 7.84 17.77 23.52
N PHE A 41 9.06 17.32 23.24
CA PHE A 41 10.26 17.74 23.98
C PHE A 41 11.02 18.91 23.32
N PHE A 42 10.64 19.29 22.11
CA PHE A 42 11.41 20.16 21.22
C PHE A 42 10.93 21.61 21.22
N GLY A 43 11.81 22.51 20.79
CA GLY A 43 11.51 23.91 20.56
C GLY A 43 10.47 24.13 19.47
N SER A 44 9.55 25.07 19.72
CA SER A 44 8.52 25.45 18.76
C SER A 44 9.03 26.50 17.79
N VAL A 45 9.04 26.16 16.49
CA VAL A 45 9.35 27.10 15.41
C VAL A 45 8.33 28.21 15.34
N ALA A 46 7.03 27.91 15.55
CA ALA A 46 5.98 28.93 15.58
C ALA A 46 6.21 29.96 16.70
N ARG A 47 6.62 29.51 17.90
CA ARG A 47 7.00 30.41 18.98
C ARG A 47 8.23 31.25 18.63
N THR A 48 9.27 30.62 18.08
CA THR A 48 10.48 31.32 17.63
C THR A 48 10.15 32.38 16.57
N ALA A 49 9.29 32.06 15.59
CA ALA A 49 8.84 33.01 14.59
C ALA A 49 8.12 34.22 15.21
N ALA A 50 7.21 33.97 16.16
CA ALA A 50 6.48 35.02 16.87
C ALA A 50 7.41 35.94 17.70
N GLU A 51 8.43 35.37 18.36
CA GLU A 51 9.44 36.13 19.11
C GLU A 51 10.22 37.12 18.22
N PHE A 52 10.49 36.73 16.97
CA PHE A 52 11.14 37.59 15.97
C PHE A 52 10.16 38.45 15.14
N GLY A 53 8.85 38.34 15.38
CA GLY A 53 7.82 39.06 14.62
C GLY A 53 7.68 38.61 13.16
N ILE A 54 8.02 37.36 12.85
CA ILE A 54 7.99 36.80 11.49
C ILE A 54 6.63 36.10 11.25
N PRO A 55 5.96 36.34 10.11
CA PRO A 55 4.74 35.61 9.74
C PRO A 55 4.98 34.09 9.68
N VAL A 56 4.10 33.32 10.32
CA VAL A 56 4.19 31.86 10.36
C VAL A 56 2.89 31.18 9.93
N PHE A 57 3.00 30.12 9.14
CA PHE A 57 1.88 29.35 8.60
C PHE A 57 2.11 27.85 8.80
N ALA A 58 1.02 27.08 8.95
CA ALA A 58 1.09 25.62 9.05
C ALA A 58 -0.02 24.96 8.20
N PRO A 59 0.06 25.05 6.86
CA PRO A 59 -0.92 24.39 5.99
C PRO A 59 -0.73 22.88 6.01
N GLU A 60 -1.83 22.13 5.82
CA GLU A 60 -1.75 20.67 5.66
C GLU A 60 -0.92 20.29 4.42
N ASP A 61 -1.16 20.99 3.30
CA ASP A 61 -0.35 20.89 2.09
C ASP A 61 0.12 22.27 1.62
N VAL A 62 1.43 22.51 1.73
CA VAL A 62 2.06 23.75 1.26
C VAL A 62 2.19 23.81 -0.26
N ASN A 63 2.04 22.67 -0.95
CA ASN A 63 2.08 22.58 -2.40
C ASN A 63 0.73 22.93 -3.06
N HIS A 64 -0.31 23.18 -2.27
CA HIS A 64 -1.59 23.65 -2.79
C HIS A 64 -1.40 24.98 -3.56
N PRO A 65 -2.04 25.19 -4.73
CA PRO A 65 -1.78 26.34 -5.60
C PRO A 65 -1.80 27.71 -4.89
N LEU A 66 -2.76 27.92 -3.98
CA LEU A 66 -2.85 29.15 -3.18
C LEU A 66 -1.59 29.46 -2.36
N TRP A 67 -0.91 28.44 -1.81
CA TRP A 67 0.31 28.63 -1.05
C TRP A 67 1.52 28.82 -1.96
N VAL A 68 1.57 28.08 -3.07
CA VAL A 68 2.58 28.25 -4.10
C VAL A 68 2.57 29.70 -4.63
N ASP A 69 1.39 30.24 -4.93
CA ASP A 69 1.23 31.62 -5.41
C ASP A 69 1.68 32.63 -4.35
N ARG A 70 1.27 32.48 -3.09
CA ARG A 70 1.73 33.34 -1.98
C ARG A 70 3.25 33.31 -1.78
N ILE A 71 3.87 32.13 -1.92
CA ILE A 71 5.33 31.99 -1.82
C ILE A 71 6.01 32.71 -3.00
N LYS A 72 5.49 32.56 -4.22
CA LYS A 72 6.00 33.25 -5.42
C LYS A 72 5.83 34.78 -5.29
N GLU A 73 4.70 35.25 -4.78
CA GLU A 73 4.43 36.67 -4.51
C GLU A 73 5.39 37.25 -3.47
N ALA A 74 5.85 36.45 -2.52
CA ALA A 74 6.89 36.86 -1.59
C ALA A 74 8.25 37.10 -2.27
N GLN A 75 8.45 36.67 -3.53
CA GLN A 75 9.67 36.85 -4.30
C GLN A 75 10.94 36.47 -3.51
N PRO A 76 11.03 35.24 -2.98
CA PRO A 76 12.22 34.82 -2.24
C PRO A 76 13.45 34.85 -3.16
N GLU A 77 14.55 35.38 -2.67
CA GLU A 77 15.85 35.20 -3.32
C GLU A 77 16.39 33.80 -2.98
N VAL A 78 16.10 33.30 -1.79
CA VAL A 78 16.56 31.99 -1.29
C VAL A 78 15.46 31.27 -0.50
N ILE A 79 15.44 29.95 -0.59
CA ILE A 79 14.60 29.10 0.26
C ILE A 79 15.49 28.24 1.17
N PHE A 80 15.07 28.08 2.43
CA PHE A 80 15.71 27.17 3.37
C PHE A 80 14.72 26.15 3.91
N SER A 81 15.13 24.89 3.96
CA SER A 81 14.44 23.78 4.63
C SER A 81 15.28 23.30 5.82
N PHE A 82 14.72 23.39 7.02
CA PHE A 82 15.32 22.95 8.26
C PHE A 82 14.39 21.95 8.93
N TYR A 83 14.57 20.67 8.60
CA TYR A 83 13.78 19.56 9.18
C TYR A 83 12.27 19.64 8.90
N TYR A 84 11.87 20.34 7.84
CA TYR A 84 10.49 20.35 7.39
C TYR A 84 10.06 18.96 6.91
N ARG A 85 8.86 18.52 7.31
CA ARG A 85 8.44 17.12 7.16
C ARG A 85 7.79 16.78 5.81
N ASN A 86 7.21 17.77 5.14
CA ASN A 86 6.50 17.57 3.87
C ASN A 86 7.43 17.90 2.70
N LEU A 87 7.31 17.13 1.61
CA LEU A 87 8.11 17.40 0.40
C LEU A 87 7.63 18.71 -0.25
N LEU A 88 8.57 19.52 -0.73
CA LEU A 88 8.28 20.75 -1.47
C LEU A 88 8.25 20.45 -2.98
N SER A 89 7.28 21.02 -3.69
CA SER A 89 7.13 20.91 -5.12
C SER A 89 8.26 21.62 -5.87
N GLU A 90 8.50 21.21 -7.12
CA GLU A 90 9.47 21.89 -8.00
C GLU A 90 9.08 23.36 -8.21
N GLU A 91 7.79 23.69 -8.18
CA GLU A 91 7.31 25.07 -8.30
C GLU A 91 7.75 25.97 -7.14
N ILE A 92 7.73 25.45 -5.91
CA ILE A 92 8.23 26.16 -4.74
C ILE A 92 9.75 26.25 -4.79
N ILE A 93 10.43 25.12 -5.04
CA ILE A 93 11.89 25.04 -5.08
C ILE A 93 12.47 26.02 -6.11
N ASN A 94 11.86 26.10 -7.30
CA ASN A 94 12.32 26.94 -8.41
C ASN A 94 11.87 28.41 -8.29
N SER A 95 11.09 28.78 -7.28
CA SER A 95 10.66 30.17 -7.06
C SER A 95 11.78 31.07 -6.52
N ALA A 96 12.86 30.48 -5.98
CA ALA A 96 14.00 31.19 -5.42
C ALA A 96 15.13 31.37 -6.44
N SER A 97 15.57 32.61 -6.68
CA SER A 97 16.56 32.93 -7.72
C SER A 97 17.99 32.44 -7.42
N VAL A 98 18.41 32.45 -6.14
CA VAL A 98 19.69 31.88 -5.67
C VAL A 98 19.57 30.36 -5.47
N GLY A 99 18.34 29.89 -5.23
CA GLY A 99 17.95 28.50 -5.09
C GLY A 99 17.46 28.12 -3.69
N ALA A 100 17.19 26.83 -3.51
CA ALA A 100 16.70 26.27 -2.25
C ALA A 100 17.72 25.33 -1.61
N PHE A 101 17.87 25.39 -0.28
CA PHE A 101 18.83 24.61 0.49
C PHE A 101 18.15 23.85 1.63
N ASN A 102 18.61 22.64 1.90
CA ASN A 102 18.12 21.80 2.99
C ASN A 102 19.26 21.44 3.95
N LEU A 103 18.99 21.54 5.26
CA LEU A 103 19.87 21.07 6.31
C LEU A 103 19.45 19.65 6.71
N HIS A 104 20.35 18.70 6.48
CA HIS A 104 20.14 17.28 6.75
C HIS A 104 21.07 16.76 7.84
N GLY A 105 20.55 15.91 8.73
CA GLY A 105 21.26 15.41 9.90
C GLY A 105 22.13 14.17 9.66
N SER A 106 22.86 14.11 8.55
CA SER A 106 23.85 13.07 8.30
C SER A 106 25.03 13.57 7.46
N LEU A 107 26.05 12.74 7.29
CA LEU A 107 27.13 12.92 6.33
C LEU A 107 26.72 12.42 4.94
N LEU A 108 26.00 13.25 4.20
CA LEU A 108 25.62 12.95 2.82
C LEU A 108 26.87 12.63 1.96
N PRO A 109 26.79 11.63 1.06
CA PRO A 109 25.58 10.95 0.59
C PRO A 109 25.08 9.78 1.47
N LYS A 110 25.73 9.47 2.60
CA LYS A 110 25.26 8.41 3.50
C LYS A 110 24.05 8.86 4.34
N PHE A 111 23.14 7.93 4.61
CA PHE A 111 21.93 8.14 5.40
C PHE A 111 21.02 9.25 4.85
N ARG A 112 20.82 9.29 3.53
CA ARG A 112 19.69 10.01 2.89
C ARG A 112 18.36 9.47 3.42
N GLY A 113 17.29 10.25 3.26
CA GLY A 113 15.95 9.85 3.65
C GLY A 113 15.59 10.34 5.05
N ARG A 114 14.93 9.50 5.86
CA ARG A 114 14.27 9.96 7.10
C ARG A 114 14.87 9.32 8.34
N ALA A 115 14.75 10.04 9.47
CA ALA A 115 15.24 9.64 10.78
C ALA A 115 16.75 9.27 10.85
N PRO A 116 17.66 10.03 10.20
CA PRO A 116 19.09 9.68 10.16
C PRO A 116 19.72 9.59 11.56
N LEU A 117 19.33 10.47 12.50
CA LEU A 117 19.74 10.45 13.90
C LEU A 117 19.58 9.06 14.54
N ASN A 118 18.40 8.45 14.37
CA ASN A 118 18.14 7.15 14.97
C ASN A 118 18.86 6.04 14.20
N TRP A 119 18.93 6.14 12.86
CA TRP A 119 19.57 5.12 12.03
C TRP A 119 21.07 4.98 12.27
N VAL A 120 21.81 6.09 12.43
CA VAL A 120 23.25 6.03 12.72
C VAL A 120 23.52 5.33 14.05
N LEU A 121 22.67 5.55 15.06
CA LEU A 121 22.76 4.84 16.35
C LEU A 121 22.39 3.36 16.20
N VAL A 122 21.30 3.03 15.49
CA VAL A 122 20.89 1.63 15.23
C VAL A 122 22.00 0.86 14.51
N LYS A 123 22.68 1.49 13.55
CA LYS A 123 23.77 0.89 12.78
C LYS A 123 25.11 0.87 13.53
N GLY A 124 25.19 1.49 14.70
CA GLY A 124 26.41 1.53 15.51
C GLY A 124 27.52 2.36 14.86
N GLU A 125 27.17 3.38 14.10
CA GLU A 125 28.14 4.31 13.51
C GLU A 125 28.93 5.02 14.61
N THR A 126 30.20 5.29 14.34
CA THR A 126 31.10 6.04 15.25
C THR A 126 31.17 7.53 14.92
N GLU A 127 30.64 7.91 13.75
CA GLU A 127 30.53 9.30 13.31
C GLU A 127 29.25 9.52 12.53
N THR A 128 28.76 10.75 12.58
CA THR A 128 27.71 11.29 11.72
C THR A 128 28.04 12.76 11.45
N GLY A 129 27.07 13.57 11.07
CA GLY A 129 27.28 14.98 10.82
C GLY A 129 26.02 15.71 10.42
N VAL A 130 26.21 16.95 10.02
CA VAL A 130 25.18 17.80 9.45
C VAL A 130 25.64 18.29 8.08
N THR A 131 24.73 18.28 7.11
CA THR A 131 25.02 18.69 5.74
C THR A 131 24.01 19.73 5.29
N LEU A 132 24.48 20.86 4.78
CA LEU A 132 23.68 21.81 4.02
C LEU A 132 23.89 21.54 2.53
N HIS A 133 22.81 21.25 1.81
CA HIS A 133 22.86 20.90 0.39
C HIS A 133 21.76 21.58 -0.41
N ARG A 134 21.91 21.68 -1.74
CA ARG A 134 20.84 22.17 -2.62
C ARG A 134 19.68 21.19 -2.69
N MET A 135 18.47 21.73 -2.75
CA MET A 135 17.26 20.94 -3.00
C MET A 135 17.10 20.70 -4.50
N VAL A 136 16.84 19.45 -4.87
CA VAL A 136 16.50 19.01 -6.23
C VAL A 136 15.32 18.06 -6.14
N LYS A 137 14.75 17.66 -7.28
CA LYS A 137 13.60 16.73 -7.35
C LYS A 137 13.79 15.46 -6.53
N ARG A 138 15.01 14.91 -6.50
CA ARG A 138 15.36 13.72 -5.71
C ARG A 138 15.76 14.15 -4.29
N ALA A 139 15.05 13.64 -3.28
CA ALA A 139 15.30 13.96 -1.88
C ALA A 139 16.77 13.73 -1.47
N ASP A 140 17.32 14.68 -0.72
CA ASP A 140 18.67 14.66 -0.13
C ASP A 140 19.82 14.41 -1.10
N ALA A 141 19.62 14.67 -2.40
CA ALA A 141 20.57 14.28 -3.45
C ALA A 141 21.23 15.44 -4.21
N GLY A 142 20.92 16.68 -3.87
CA GLY A 142 21.55 17.84 -4.52
C GLY A 142 22.94 18.14 -3.95
N ASP A 143 23.66 19.03 -4.62
CA ASP A 143 25.06 19.33 -4.31
C ASP A 143 25.26 19.85 -2.89
N ILE A 144 26.32 19.37 -2.25
CA ILE A 144 26.70 19.74 -0.88
C ILE A 144 27.34 21.13 -0.91
N VAL A 145 26.84 22.03 -0.07
CA VAL A 145 27.36 23.39 0.13
C VAL A 145 28.32 23.42 1.31
N ALA A 146 27.95 22.77 2.42
CA ALA A 146 28.76 22.65 3.61
C ALA A 146 28.43 21.34 4.34
N GLN A 147 29.43 20.76 5.01
CA GLN A 147 29.26 19.55 5.80
C GLN A 147 30.22 19.56 6.99
N GLU A 148 29.75 19.13 8.15
CA GLU A 148 30.56 19.05 9.37
C GLU A 148 30.31 17.72 10.10
N ARG A 149 31.40 17.13 10.62
CA ARG A 149 31.41 15.81 11.26
C ARG A 149 31.14 15.92 12.76
N VAL A 150 30.46 14.90 13.29
CA VAL A 150 30.14 14.74 14.70
C VAL A 150 30.52 13.33 15.13
N ALA A 151 31.41 13.22 16.12
CA ALA A 151 31.75 11.93 16.71
C ALA A 151 30.60 11.41 17.58
N ILE A 152 30.27 10.13 17.43
CA ILE A 152 29.28 9.41 18.23
C ILE A 152 30.03 8.63 19.31
N ALA A 153 29.86 9.03 20.56
CA ALA A 153 30.43 8.34 21.71
C ALA A 153 29.67 7.03 21.98
N ALA A 154 30.28 6.09 22.70
CA ALA A 154 29.66 4.80 23.01
C ALA A 154 28.41 4.94 23.90
N GLU A 155 28.36 5.99 24.70
CA GLU A 155 27.27 6.34 25.62
C GLU A 155 26.23 7.29 25.02
N ASP A 156 26.44 7.79 23.79
CA ASP A 156 25.48 8.70 23.17
C ASP A 156 24.13 8.01 22.97
N THR A 157 23.07 8.73 23.33
CA THR A 157 21.68 8.38 23.05
C THR A 157 21.15 9.26 21.92
N ALA A 158 19.95 8.97 21.43
CA ALA A 158 19.30 9.82 20.44
C ALA A 158 19.20 11.29 20.90
N LEU A 159 18.91 11.54 22.19
CA LEU A 159 18.80 12.90 22.71
C LEU A 159 20.16 13.61 22.80
N THR A 160 21.20 12.93 23.31
CA THR A 160 22.53 13.56 23.42
C THR A 160 23.15 13.81 22.04
N LEU A 161 22.97 12.87 21.10
CA LEU A 161 23.43 13.04 19.72
C LEU A 161 22.62 14.12 18.99
N HIS A 162 21.32 14.24 19.26
CA HIS A 162 20.49 15.33 18.74
C HIS A 162 21.02 16.71 19.16
N HIS A 163 21.38 16.88 20.44
CA HIS A 163 21.99 18.13 20.91
C HIS A 163 23.33 18.42 20.24
N LYS A 164 24.20 17.40 20.10
CA LYS A 164 25.47 17.55 19.35
C LYS A 164 25.21 18.00 17.92
N LEU A 165 24.27 17.37 17.22
CA LEU A 165 23.90 17.75 15.86
C LEU A 165 23.36 19.19 15.79
N CYS A 166 22.55 19.62 16.75
CA CYS A 166 22.03 20.99 16.80
C CYS A 166 23.16 22.04 16.99
N GLU A 167 24.10 21.78 17.90
CA GLU A 167 25.25 22.67 18.11
C GLU A 167 26.19 22.72 16.91
N THR A 168 26.43 21.58 16.26
CA THR A 168 27.20 21.52 15.01
C THR A 168 26.45 22.22 13.87
N ALA A 169 25.14 22.05 13.76
CA ALA A 169 24.32 22.76 12.77
C ALA A 169 24.41 24.27 12.96
N LYS A 170 24.38 24.76 14.20
CA LYS A 170 24.56 26.18 14.52
C LYS A 170 25.91 26.69 14.00
N SER A 171 27.00 25.95 14.25
CA SER A 171 28.36 26.31 13.82
C SER A 171 28.49 26.28 12.28
N LEU A 172 27.97 25.23 11.64
CA LEU A 172 27.95 25.10 10.18
C LEU A 172 27.16 26.25 9.54
N LEU A 173 25.98 26.59 10.06
CA LEU A 173 25.16 27.67 9.51
C LEU A 173 25.80 29.04 9.72
N ALA A 174 26.41 29.30 10.88
CA ALA A 174 27.10 30.56 11.16
C ALA A 174 28.23 30.84 10.15
N SER A 175 28.90 29.80 9.65
CA SER A 175 29.95 29.93 8.62
C SER A 175 29.39 29.93 7.19
N ALA A 176 28.40 29.09 6.87
CA ALA A 176 27.89 28.92 5.51
C ALA A 176 26.94 30.04 5.07
N LEU A 177 26.06 30.52 5.96
CA LEU A 177 25.02 31.49 5.63
C LEU A 177 25.57 32.84 5.14
N PRO A 178 26.64 33.42 5.73
CA PRO A 178 27.26 34.63 5.18
C PRO A 178 27.82 34.44 3.77
N VAL A 179 28.38 33.27 3.46
CA VAL A 179 28.95 32.96 2.14
C VAL A 179 27.84 32.81 1.10
N ILE A 180 26.75 32.11 1.43
CA ILE A 180 25.56 32.00 0.57
C ILE A 180 25.02 33.39 0.21
N LYS A 181 25.05 34.33 1.17
CA LYS A 181 24.59 35.72 0.99
C LYS A 181 25.38 36.50 -0.07
N THR A 182 26.55 36.03 -0.48
CA THR A 182 27.36 36.66 -1.54
C THR A 182 26.96 36.20 -2.95
N GLY A 183 26.12 35.16 -3.06
CA GLY A 183 25.80 34.48 -4.32
C GLY A 183 26.93 33.59 -4.86
N HIS A 184 28.12 33.60 -4.25
CA HIS A 184 29.28 32.82 -4.68
C HIS A 184 29.72 31.88 -3.54
N PHE A 185 29.34 30.61 -3.64
CA PHE A 185 29.63 29.60 -2.62
C PHE A 185 30.02 28.27 -3.26
N PRO A 186 30.89 27.49 -2.59
CA PRO A 186 31.29 26.18 -3.08
C PRO A 186 30.10 25.22 -3.13
N GLN A 187 30.12 24.34 -4.13
CA GLN A 187 29.15 23.26 -4.28
C GLN A 187 29.90 22.02 -4.77
N THR A 188 29.62 20.88 -4.16
CA THR A 188 30.23 19.60 -4.53
C THR A 188 29.13 18.59 -4.82
N ALA A 189 29.14 18.02 -6.02
CA ALA A 189 28.20 16.97 -6.39
C ALA A 189 28.37 15.74 -5.48
N GLN A 190 27.24 15.16 -5.08
CA GLN A 190 27.25 13.92 -4.30
C GLN A 190 27.65 12.72 -5.16
N ASP A 191 28.46 11.81 -4.62
CA ASP A 191 28.75 10.51 -5.25
C ASP A 191 27.62 9.52 -4.95
N ASP A 192 26.76 9.28 -5.95
CA ASP A 192 25.61 8.38 -5.82
C ASP A 192 26.02 6.92 -5.56
N SER A 193 27.23 6.49 -5.92
CA SER A 193 27.71 5.13 -5.64
C SER A 193 27.92 4.87 -4.14
N GLN A 194 28.10 5.93 -3.35
CA GLN A 194 28.28 5.88 -1.90
C GLN A 194 26.98 6.18 -1.13
N ALA A 195 25.88 6.44 -1.84
CA ALA A 195 24.63 6.85 -1.22
C ALA A 195 23.93 5.68 -0.52
N THR A 196 23.45 5.92 0.70
CA THR A 196 22.56 5.00 1.42
C THR A 196 21.27 5.71 1.78
N TYR A 197 20.15 5.00 1.71
CA TYR A 197 18.82 5.57 1.94
C TYR A 197 18.06 4.77 3.00
N PHE A 198 17.45 5.47 3.95
CA PHE A 198 16.61 4.87 4.98
C PHE A 198 15.25 5.56 5.08
N GLY A 199 14.21 4.74 5.30
CA GLY A 199 12.85 5.21 5.51
C GLY A 199 12.58 5.72 6.93
N GLY A 200 11.36 6.23 7.15
CA GLY A 200 10.89 6.57 8.49
C GLY A 200 10.78 5.33 9.38
N ARG A 201 10.88 5.54 10.70
CA ARG A 201 10.72 4.48 11.72
C ARG A 201 9.39 4.63 12.45
N SER A 202 8.86 3.52 12.92
CA SER A 202 7.67 3.41 13.75
C SER A 202 8.03 2.84 15.13
N PRO A 203 7.16 2.97 16.15
CA PRO A 203 7.38 2.34 17.45
C PRO A 203 7.60 0.82 17.37
N LYS A 204 7.04 0.14 16.35
CA LYS A 204 7.21 -1.31 16.17
C LYS A 204 8.66 -1.70 15.85
N ASP A 205 9.43 -0.79 15.25
CA ASP A 205 10.84 -1.00 14.92
C ASP A 205 11.75 -0.93 16.16
N GLY A 206 11.19 -0.66 17.35
CA GLY A 206 11.88 -0.74 18.65
C GLY A 206 11.92 -2.14 19.26
N ALA A 207 11.41 -3.17 18.58
CA ALA A 207 11.42 -4.54 19.11
C ALA A 207 12.85 -5.10 19.18
N ILE A 208 13.30 -5.50 20.38
CA ILE A 208 14.62 -6.10 20.59
C ILE A 208 14.63 -7.52 20.04
N SER A 209 15.57 -7.83 19.14
CA SER A 209 15.88 -9.18 18.70
C SER A 209 17.03 -9.75 19.56
N TRP A 210 16.72 -10.64 20.50
CA TRP A 210 17.72 -11.26 21.36
C TRP A 210 18.67 -12.22 20.64
N GLU A 211 18.29 -12.69 19.43
CA GLU A 211 19.17 -13.52 18.59
C GLU A 211 20.32 -12.71 17.96
N GLY A 212 20.21 -11.37 17.94
CA GLY A 212 21.30 -10.48 17.54
C GLY A 212 22.39 -10.34 18.60
N SER A 213 23.39 -9.52 18.33
CA SER A 213 24.44 -9.20 19.30
C SER A 213 23.94 -8.26 20.41
N ALA A 214 24.55 -8.35 21.59
CA ALA A 214 24.29 -7.40 22.68
C ALA A 214 24.60 -5.96 22.28
N ALA A 215 25.58 -5.74 21.39
CA ALA A 215 25.90 -4.43 20.84
C ALA A 215 24.75 -3.86 20.00
N GLU A 216 24.15 -4.66 19.10
CA GLU A 216 22.99 -4.25 18.30
C GLU A 216 21.77 -3.94 19.17
N ALA A 217 21.50 -4.76 20.19
CA ALA A 217 20.41 -4.51 21.13
C ALA A 217 20.64 -3.21 21.93
N ASN A 218 21.86 -2.97 22.41
CA ASN A 218 22.24 -1.75 23.10
C ASN A 218 22.13 -0.51 22.19
N ASN A 219 22.55 -0.63 20.94
CA ASN A 219 22.45 0.42 19.93
C ASN A 219 20.99 0.79 19.65
N LEU A 220 20.10 -0.20 19.56
CA LEU A 220 18.66 0.05 19.44
C LEU A 220 18.12 0.80 20.66
N VAL A 221 18.46 0.36 21.88
CA VAL A 221 18.06 1.04 23.12
C VAL A 221 18.51 2.51 23.10
N ARG A 222 19.78 2.77 22.79
CA ARG A 222 20.33 4.13 22.68
C ARG A 222 19.61 4.97 21.60
N ALA A 223 19.25 4.35 20.48
CA ALA A 223 18.64 5.01 19.34
C ALA A 223 17.18 5.42 19.57
N VAL A 224 16.45 4.78 20.48
CA VAL A 224 15.03 5.04 20.71
C VAL A 224 14.67 5.23 22.18
N THR A 225 15.62 5.45 23.07
CA THR A 225 15.36 5.83 24.47
C THR A 225 14.72 7.22 24.58
N GLU A 226 14.30 7.62 25.79
CA GLU A 226 13.60 8.87 26.04
C GLU A 226 14.29 10.07 25.37
N PRO A 227 13.53 10.96 24.72
CA PRO A 227 12.06 11.04 24.64
C PRO A 227 11.40 10.20 23.52
N TRP A 228 12.12 9.29 22.86
CA TRP A 228 11.53 8.38 21.86
C TRP A 228 10.73 7.23 22.52
N PRO A 229 9.97 6.41 21.74
CA PRO A 229 9.05 5.40 22.29
C PRO A 229 9.67 4.24 23.09
N GLY A 230 11.00 4.10 23.10
CA GLY A 230 11.71 3.05 23.82
C GLY A 230 11.89 1.75 23.02
N ALA A 231 13.00 1.05 23.28
CA ALA A 231 13.20 -0.31 22.78
C ALA A 231 12.43 -1.28 23.68
N PHE A 232 11.78 -2.31 23.13
CA PHE A 232 10.88 -3.16 23.91
C PHE A 232 11.06 -4.65 23.63
N SER A 233 10.65 -5.47 24.60
CA SER A 233 10.52 -6.92 24.46
C SER A 233 9.31 -7.43 25.25
N TYR A 234 9.17 -8.75 25.36
CA TYR A 234 8.04 -9.41 26.02
C TYR A 234 8.48 -10.46 27.03
N VAL A 235 7.70 -10.58 28.11
CA VAL A 235 7.70 -11.72 29.03
C VAL A 235 6.33 -12.37 28.92
N GLY A 236 6.24 -13.50 28.22
CA GLY A 236 4.96 -14.09 27.84
C GLY A 236 4.12 -13.11 27.01
N GLY A 237 2.95 -12.72 27.51
CA GLY A 237 2.07 -11.72 26.89
C GLY A 237 2.33 -10.27 27.30
N SER A 238 3.17 -10.02 28.30
CA SER A 238 3.40 -8.69 28.86
C SER A 238 4.54 -7.98 28.16
N LYS A 239 4.29 -6.78 27.61
CA LYS A 239 5.32 -5.93 27.02
C LYS A 239 6.08 -5.16 28.11
N PHE A 240 7.38 -5.03 27.94
CA PHE A 240 8.21 -4.14 28.74
C PHE A 240 9.18 -3.36 27.84
N ILE A 241 9.57 -2.18 28.31
CA ILE A 241 10.45 -1.24 27.61
C ILE A 241 11.79 -1.16 28.36
N VAL A 242 12.87 -1.11 27.61
CA VAL A 242 14.25 -0.93 28.08
C VAL A 242 14.68 0.50 27.76
N TRP A 243 14.98 1.27 28.79
CA TRP A 243 15.36 2.69 28.66
C TRP A 243 16.87 2.89 28.70
N LYS A 244 17.58 2.07 29.48
CA LYS A 244 19.04 2.10 29.56
C LYS A 244 19.58 0.68 29.66
N SER A 245 20.64 0.42 28.92
CA SER A 245 21.31 -0.87 28.88
C SER A 245 22.83 -0.75 28.93
N ARG A 246 23.50 -1.87 29.19
CA ARG A 246 24.95 -2.02 29.12
C ARG A 246 25.30 -3.36 28.49
N VAL A 247 26.31 -3.36 27.62
CA VAL A 247 26.83 -4.58 26.98
C VAL A 247 27.77 -5.32 27.92
N LEU A 248 27.66 -6.65 27.95
CA LEU A 248 28.54 -7.57 28.64
C LEU A 248 29.10 -8.57 27.61
N ASP A 249 30.38 -8.93 27.74
CA ASP A 249 31.08 -9.70 26.70
C ASP A 249 30.64 -11.18 26.59
N SER A 250 30.16 -11.77 27.69
CA SER A 250 29.82 -13.19 27.76
C SER A 250 28.31 -13.41 27.97
N ASN A 251 27.73 -14.31 27.16
CA ASN A 251 26.42 -14.91 27.42
C ASN A 251 26.51 -16.24 28.18
N ASN A 252 27.72 -16.64 28.60
CA ASN A 252 28.01 -17.92 29.28
C ASN A 252 27.50 -19.16 28.51
N GLY A 253 27.43 -19.08 27.18
CA GLY A 253 26.91 -20.16 26.34
C GLY A 253 25.40 -20.39 26.48
N ALA A 254 24.68 -19.52 27.19
CA ALA A 254 23.23 -19.60 27.30
C ALA A 254 22.56 -19.26 25.96
N LYS A 255 21.38 -19.84 25.75
CA LYS A 255 20.55 -19.50 24.59
C LYS A 255 20.16 -18.02 24.61
N ALA A 256 20.15 -17.37 23.46
CA ALA A 256 19.63 -16.02 23.29
C ALA A 256 18.23 -15.86 23.92
N GLY A 257 18.02 -14.73 24.59
CA GLY A 257 16.81 -14.42 25.36
C GLY A 257 16.77 -15.00 26.77
N THR A 258 17.76 -15.79 27.21
CA THR A 258 17.80 -16.34 28.57
C THR A 258 18.16 -15.27 29.60
N VAL A 259 17.41 -15.18 30.69
CA VAL A 259 17.72 -14.36 31.87
C VAL A 259 18.89 -15.00 32.62
N LEU A 260 20.07 -14.39 32.55
CA LEU A 260 21.29 -14.86 33.22
C LEU A 260 21.32 -14.49 34.69
N SER A 261 20.78 -13.31 35.03
CA SER A 261 20.65 -12.80 36.39
C SER A 261 19.45 -11.87 36.48
N VAL A 262 18.83 -11.79 37.65
CA VAL A 262 17.76 -10.82 37.97
C VAL A 262 18.24 -9.64 38.81
N SER A 263 19.46 -9.68 39.32
CA SER A 263 20.06 -8.57 40.08
C SER A 263 21.59 -8.54 39.88
N PRO A 264 22.11 -7.77 38.90
CA PRO A 264 21.36 -6.95 37.94
C PRO A 264 20.57 -7.80 36.93
N LEU A 265 19.56 -7.22 36.29
CA LEU A 265 18.81 -7.91 35.23
C LEU A 265 19.68 -8.04 33.97
N VAL A 266 20.06 -9.26 33.63
CA VAL A 266 20.96 -9.55 32.50
C VAL A 266 20.33 -10.58 31.59
N ILE A 267 20.27 -10.29 30.29
CA ILE A 267 19.70 -11.16 29.26
C ILE A 267 20.79 -11.60 28.28
N ALA A 268 20.92 -12.90 28.05
CA ALA A 268 21.79 -13.46 27.02
C ALA A 268 21.34 -13.00 25.62
N CYS A 269 22.28 -12.57 24.80
CA CYS A 269 22.06 -12.29 23.39
C CYS A 269 22.74 -13.37 22.52
N GLY A 270 22.58 -13.32 21.20
CA GLY A 270 23.24 -14.24 20.27
C GLY A 270 24.76 -14.20 20.41
N THR A 271 25.31 -12.99 20.63
CA THR A 271 26.68 -12.77 21.10
C THR A 271 26.69 -11.77 22.26
N GLY A 272 27.41 -12.09 23.33
CA GLY A 272 27.41 -11.29 24.57
C GLY A 272 26.07 -11.27 25.30
N ALA A 273 25.96 -10.47 26.35
CA ALA A 273 24.74 -10.28 27.12
C ALA A 273 24.42 -8.79 27.30
N LEU A 274 23.14 -8.49 27.52
CA LEU A 274 22.66 -7.14 27.76
C LEU A 274 22.17 -7.00 29.19
N GLU A 275 22.82 -6.16 29.97
CA GLU A 275 22.31 -5.69 31.26
C GLU A 275 21.22 -4.65 31.00
N ILE A 276 20.02 -4.88 31.52
CA ILE A 276 18.94 -3.90 31.56
C ILE A 276 19.14 -3.08 32.84
N VAL A 277 19.61 -1.85 32.68
CA VAL A 277 19.89 -0.95 33.81
C VAL A 277 18.59 -0.31 34.29
N THR A 278 17.74 0.16 33.37
CA THR A 278 16.42 0.71 33.66
C THR A 278 15.40 0.34 32.60
N GLY A 279 14.13 0.28 33.00
CA GLY A 279 13.02 0.01 32.10
C GLY A 279 11.67 0.21 32.79
N GLN A 280 10.60 -0.19 32.11
CA GLN A 280 9.23 -0.15 32.63
C GLN A 280 8.39 -1.27 32.02
N ALA A 281 7.39 -1.76 32.76
CA ALA A 281 6.28 -2.50 32.15
C ALA A 281 5.40 -1.54 31.31
N GLU A 282 4.63 -2.05 30.34
CA GLU A 282 3.86 -1.22 29.38
C GLU A 282 3.04 -0.09 30.00
N ASN A 283 2.45 -0.32 31.17
CA ASN A 283 1.69 0.69 31.94
C ASN A 283 2.30 0.92 33.34
N GLY A 284 3.58 0.57 33.51
CA GLY A 284 4.30 0.68 34.77
C GLY A 284 5.10 1.97 34.89
N VAL A 285 5.62 2.22 36.08
CA VAL A 285 6.56 3.32 36.33
C VAL A 285 7.98 2.96 35.88
N TYR A 286 8.79 3.98 35.63
CA TYR A 286 10.22 3.84 35.37
C TYR A 286 10.92 3.25 36.61
N MET A 287 11.72 2.19 36.42
CA MET A 287 12.38 1.49 37.53
C MET A 287 13.74 0.89 37.14
N GLN A 288 14.53 0.52 38.15
CA GLN A 288 15.78 -0.20 37.98
C GLN A 288 15.54 -1.63 37.47
N GLY A 289 16.51 -2.20 36.76
CA GLY A 289 16.40 -3.52 36.14
C GLY A 289 16.03 -4.65 37.11
N SER A 290 16.56 -4.66 38.32
CA SER A 290 16.23 -5.69 39.33
C SER A 290 14.78 -5.63 39.80
N GLN A 291 14.24 -4.43 39.97
CA GLN A 291 12.81 -4.23 40.29
C GLN A 291 11.93 -4.58 39.09
N LEU A 292 12.38 -4.25 37.87
CA LEU A 292 11.68 -4.65 36.65
C LEU A 292 11.58 -6.18 36.54
N ALA A 293 12.68 -6.89 36.82
CA ALA A 293 12.71 -8.35 36.85
C ALA A 293 11.67 -8.92 37.82
N GLN A 294 11.59 -8.38 39.04
CA GLN A 294 10.60 -8.77 40.03
C GLN A 294 9.16 -8.48 39.56
N SER A 295 8.91 -7.28 39.00
CA SER A 295 7.58 -6.88 38.53
C SER A 295 7.06 -7.73 37.36
N LEU A 296 7.98 -8.23 36.53
CA LEU A 296 7.69 -9.12 35.41
C LEU A 296 7.70 -10.60 35.80
N GLY A 297 7.99 -10.93 37.06
CA GLY A 297 8.07 -12.31 37.54
C GLY A 297 9.23 -13.11 36.93
N LEU A 298 10.31 -12.45 36.53
CA LEU A 298 11.48 -13.11 35.95
C LEU A 298 12.31 -13.82 37.03
N VAL A 299 12.87 -14.96 36.65
CA VAL A 299 13.82 -15.75 37.45
C VAL A 299 15.02 -16.13 36.60
N ASN A 300 16.15 -16.48 37.23
CA ASN A 300 17.32 -16.97 36.49
C ASN A 300 16.97 -18.21 35.67
N GLY A 301 17.40 -18.24 34.41
CA GLY A 301 17.09 -19.30 33.45
C GLY A 301 15.75 -19.14 32.73
N ALA A 302 14.91 -18.15 33.07
CA ALA A 302 13.72 -17.84 32.29
C ALA A 302 14.12 -17.41 30.86
N ILE A 303 13.36 -17.82 29.86
CA ILE A 303 13.62 -17.43 28.46
C ILE A 303 12.57 -16.40 28.06
N LEU A 304 13.05 -15.22 27.63
CA LEU A 304 12.21 -14.20 27.03
C LEU A 304 11.72 -14.70 25.67
N SER A 305 10.42 -14.95 25.56
CA SER A 305 9.80 -15.30 24.28
C SER A 305 9.57 -14.04 23.45
N SER A 306 10.02 -14.03 22.20
CA SER A 306 9.56 -13.06 21.21
C SER A 306 8.09 -13.34 20.88
N LYS A 307 7.17 -12.62 21.55
CA LYS A 307 5.72 -12.86 21.56
C LYS A 307 5.34 -14.23 22.18
N PRO A 308 4.12 -14.39 22.72
CA PRO A 308 3.67 -15.67 23.24
C PRO A 308 3.81 -16.75 22.16
N VAL A 309 4.70 -17.73 22.38
CA VAL A 309 4.77 -19.00 21.65
C VAL A 309 3.63 -19.88 22.18
N SER A 310 2.40 -19.44 21.96
CA SER A 310 1.18 -20.21 22.20
C SER A 310 0.01 -19.51 21.52
N ALA A 311 0.03 -19.57 20.20
CA ALA A 311 -1.15 -19.92 19.46
C ALA A 311 -0.60 -20.76 18.32
N ILE A 312 -1.11 -21.99 18.13
CA ILE A 312 -1.14 -22.58 16.79
C ILE A 312 -1.55 -21.42 15.89
N LYS A 313 -0.68 -20.97 14.98
CA LYS A 313 -0.95 -19.79 14.14
C LYS A 313 -2.27 -20.10 13.45
N ARG A 314 -3.37 -19.54 13.96
CA ARG A 314 -4.69 -19.89 13.49
C ARG A 314 -4.70 -19.46 12.04
N ARG A 315 -5.04 -20.39 11.15
CA ARG A 315 -5.15 -20.08 9.73
C ARG A 315 -6.04 -18.85 9.56
N THR A 316 -5.65 -17.96 8.66
CA THR A 316 -6.47 -16.82 8.28
C THR A 316 -7.74 -17.37 7.65
N ARG A 317 -8.89 -17.03 8.25
CA ARG A 317 -10.19 -17.46 7.74
C ARG A 317 -10.66 -16.49 6.67
N VAL A 318 -10.80 -16.96 5.45
CA VAL A 318 -11.23 -16.18 4.29
C VAL A 318 -12.66 -16.56 3.95
N LEU A 319 -13.59 -15.61 4.07
CA LEU A 319 -14.96 -15.76 3.61
C LEU A 319 -15.08 -15.27 2.16
N ILE A 320 -15.50 -16.14 1.25
CA ILE A 320 -15.76 -15.83 -0.15
C ILE A 320 -17.25 -16.02 -0.41
N LEU A 321 -17.98 -14.93 -0.64
CA LEU A 321 -19.37 -14.96 -1.06
C LEU A 321 -19.37 -14.88 -2.59
N GLY A 322 -20.05 -15.79 -3.29
CA GLY A 322 -19.89 -15.97 -4.73
C GLY A 322 -18.68 -16.86 -5.07
N VAL A 323 -18.41 -17.87 -4.22
CA VAL A 323 -17.19 -18.71 -4.34
C VAL A 323 -17.17 -19.59 -5.59
N ASN A 324 -18.33 -19.93 -6.16
CA ASN A 324 -18.44 -20.77 -7.34
C ASN A 324 -18.18 -19.97 -8.63
N GLY A 325 -18.16 -18.65 -8.55
CA GLY A 325 -17.85 -17.78 -9.68
C GLY A 325 -16.41 -17.90 -10.20
N PHE A 326 -16.14 -17.20 -11.31
CA PHE A 326 -14.83 -17.20 -11.97
C PHE A 326 -13.68 -16.82 -11.04
N ILE A 327 -13.79 -15.71 -10.31
CA ILE A 327 -12.74 -15.30 -9.37
C ILE A 327 -12.69 -16.26 -8.17
N GLY A 328 -13.86 -16.61 -7.62
CA GLY A 328 -13.99 -17.43 -6.41
C GLY A 328 -13.32 -18.80 -6.52
N ASN A 329 -13.52 -19.52 -7.63
CA ASN A 329 -12.96 -20.86 -7.78
C ASN A 329 -11.43 -20.85 -7.97
N HIS A 330 -10.88 -19.92 -8.76
CA HIS A 330 -9.42 -19.80 -8.92
C HIS A 330 -8.74 -19.27 -7.66
N LEU A 331 -9.38 -18.34 -6.96
CA LEU A 331 -8.86 -17.84 -5.69
C LEU A 331 -8.84 -18.94 -4.63
N THR A 332 -9.89 -19.75 -4.56
CA THR A 332 -9.96 -20.90 -3.65
C THR A 332 -8.82 -21.87 -3.94
N GLU A 333 -8.57 -22.20 -5.22
CA GLU A 333 -7.45 -23.03 -5.63
C GLU A 333 -6.11 -22.46 -5.16
N ARG A 334 -5.90 -21.16 -5.37
CA ARG A 334 -4.65 -20.48 -5.00
C ARG A 334 -4.42 -20.43 -3.50
N LEU A 335 -5.48 -20.20 -2.71
CA LEU A 335 -5.41 -20.16 -1.25
C LEU A 335 -5.18 -21.55 -0.64
N LEU A 336 -5.78 -22.59 -1.22
CA LEU A 336 -5.56 -23.97 -0.77
C LEU A 336 -4.13 -24.47 -1.00
N ARG A 337 -3.34 -23.84 -1.88
CA ARG A 337 -1.90 -24.15 -2.03
C ARG A 337 -1.05 -23.69 -0.84
N ASP A 338 -1.58 -22.83 0.04
CA ASP A 338 -0.88 -22.30 1.21
C ASP A 338 -1.59 -22.73 2.51
N ASP A 339 -0.85 -23.38 3.40
CA ASP A 339 -1.38 -23.94 4.66
C ASP A 339 -1.78 -22.87 5.69
N ASN A 340 -1.52 -21.59 5.44
CA ASN A 340 -1.91 -20.48 6.30
C ASN A 340 -3.40 -20.10 6.17
N PHE A 341 -4.16 -20.67 5.23
CA PHE A 341 -5.55 -20.27 4.96
C PHE A 341 -6.57 -21.37 5.22
N GLU A 342 -7.73 -20.95 5.72
CA GLU A 342 -8.96 -21.73 5.85
C GLU A 342 -10.07 -20.96 5.13
N ILE A 343 -10.77 -21.60 4.19
CA ILE A 343 -11.69 -20.94 3.26
C ILE A 343 -13.13 -21.33 3.61
N PHE A 344 -13.98 -20.32 3.75
CA PHE A 344 -15.42 -20.46 3.90
C PHE A 344 -16.08 -19.88 2.64
N GLY A 345 -16.76 -20.73 1.88
CA GLY A 345 -17.40 -20.37 0.63
C GLY A 345 -18.92 -20.44 0.73
N LEU A 346 -19.61 -19.44 0.18
CA LEU A 346 -21.05 -19.49 -0.04
C LEU A 346 -21.37 -19.13 -1.49
N ASP A 347 -22.24 -19.90 -2.13
CA ASP A 347 -22.75 -19.64 -3.47
C ASP A 347 -24.06 -20.43 -3.70
N ILE A 348 -24.82 -20.08 -4.73
CA ILE A 348 -26.07 -20.77 -5.12
C ILE A 348 -25.82 -22.09 -5.86
N GLY A 349 -24.56 -22.39 -6.20
CA GLY A 349 -24.15 -23.63 -6.87
C GLY A 349 -22.73 -24.03 -6.51
N SER A 350 -22.30 -25.21 -6.97
CA SER A 350 -21.02 -25.80 -6.55
C SER A 350 -20.23 -26.49 -7.66
N ASP A 351 -20.65 -26.38 -8.92
CA ASP A 351 -20.04 -27.10 -10.04
C ASP A 351 -18.56 -26.75 -10.23
N ALA A 352 -18.21 -25.47 -10.20
CA ALA A 352 -16.85 -24.99 -10.37
C ALA A 352 -15.96 -25.21 -9.14
N ILE A 353 -16.53 -25.47 -7.96
CA ILE A 353 -15.77 -25.70 -6.71
C ILE A 353 -15.91 -27.13 -6.16
N SER A 354 -16.65 -28.00 -6.86
CA SER A 354 -16.89 -29.40 -6.47
C SER A 354 -15.60 -30.16 -6.19
N ARG A 355 -14.54 -29.88 -6.97
CA ARG A 355 -13.19 -30.44 -6.80
C ARG A 355 -12.50 -30.10 -5.46
N PHE A 356 -13.00 -29.13 -4.72
CA PHE A 356 -12.49 -28.75 -3.40
C PHE A 356 -13.33 -29.31 -2.25
N ILE A 357 -14.53 -29.80 -2.52
CA ILE A 357 -15.42 -30.38 -1.50
C ILE A 357 -14.75 -31.64 -0.94
N GLY A 358 -14.67 -31.73 0.39
CA GLY A 358 -13.94 -32.79 1.10
C GLY A 358 -12.52 -32.40 1.52
N ASN A 359 -11.99 -31.27 1.05
CA ASN A 359 -10.74 -30.73 1.60
C ASN A 359 -10.99 -30.18 3.02
N GLU A 360 -10.19 -30.59 4.00
CA GLU A 360 -10.35 -30.19 5.41
C GLU A 360 -10.28 -28.67 5.66
N ARG A 361 -9.71 -27.90 4.73
CA ARG A 361 -9.55 -26.43 4.82
C ARG A 361 -10.56 -25.66 3.98
N PHE A 362 -11.46 -26.34 3.27
CA PHE A 362 -12.50 -25.72 2.46
C PHE A 362 -13.89 -26.09 2.99
N HIS A 363 -14.63 -25.08 3.40
CA HIS A 363 -15.97 -25.22 3.96
C HIS A 363 -16.97 -24.54 3.02
N PHE A 364 -17.78 -25.32 2.32
CA PHE A 364 -18.79 -24.79 1.40
C PHE A 364 -20.19 -24.92 1.98
N VAL A 365 -21.02 -23.90 1.75
CA VAL A 365 -22.46 -23.92 2.00
C VAL A 365 -23.18 -23.36 0.79
N GLU A 366 -24.17 -24.10 0.31
CA GLU A 366 -25.06 -23.60 -0.73
C GLU A 366 -26.01 -22.56 -0.13
N GLY A 367 -26.09 -21.37 -0.73
CA GLY A 367 -26.90 -20.28 -0.21
C GLY A 367 -26.94 -19.04 -1.10
N ASP A 368 -28.01 -18.28 -0.96
CA ASP A 368 -28.25 -16.99 -1.61
C ASP A 368 -28.07 -15.83 -0.61
N ILE A 369 -27.32 -14.80 -1.01
CA ILE A 369 -27.04 -13.63 -0.16
C ILE A 369 -28.25 -12.78 0.19
N SER A 370 -29.30 -12.84 -0.63
CA SER A 370 -30.57 -12.14 -0.39
C SER A 370 -31.48 -12.88 0.60
N ILE A 371 -31.17 -14.13 0.93
CA ILE A 371 -32.00 -15.00 1.78
C ILE A 371 -31.29 -15.37 3.09
N HIS A 372 -30.00 -15.75 3.04
CA HIS A 372 -29.30 -16.40 4.15
C HIS A 372 -28.55 -15.40 5.05
N SER A 373 -29.21 -14.32 5.47
CA SER A 373 -28.59 -13.21 6.20
C SER A 373 -27.92 -13.65 7.52
N GLU A 374 -28.57 -14.52 8.30
CA GLU A 374 -28.02 -15.00 9.59
C GLU A 374 -26.71 -15.77 9.41
N TRP A 375 -26.64 -16.63 8.38
CA TRP A 375 -25.45 -17.41 8.09
C TRP A 375 -24.30 -16.50 7.65
N ILE A 376 -24.59 -15.51 6.83
CA ILE A 376 -23.61 -14.55 6.30
C ILE A 376 -23.08 -13.69 7.43
N GLU A 377 -23.94 -13.10 8.25
CA GLU A 377 -23.54 -12.28 9.38
C GLU A 377 -22.65 -13.09 10.36
N TYR A 378 -23.06 -14.33 10.68
CA TYR A 378 -22.28 -15.23 11.52
C TYR A 378 -20.89 -15.52 10.92
N HIS A 379 -20.81 -15.79 9.62
CA HIS A 379 -19.53 -16.08 8.98
C HIS A 379 -18.65 -14.84 8.80
N ILE A 380 -19.23 -13.66 8.60
CA ILE A 380 -18.49 -12.38 8.66
C ILE A 380 -17.88 -12.22 10.05
N LYS A 381 -18.66 -12.43 11.12
CA LYS A 381 -18.18 -12.39 12.50
C LYS A 381 -17.08 -13.43 12.78
N LYS A 382 -17.19 -14.63 12.21
CA LYS A 382 -16.26 -15.76 12.40
C LYS A 382 -14.94 -15.60 11.64
N CYS A 383 -14.99 -15.08 10.42
CA CYS A 383 -13.84 -15.00 9.52
C CYS A 383 -12.98 -13.75 9.78
N ASP A 384 -11.81 -13.71 9.16
CA ASP A 384 -10.82 -12.65 9.34
C ASP A 384 -10.83 -11.67 8.16
N VAL A 385 -11.06 -12.19 6.95
CA VAL A 385 -11.15 -11.42 5.70
C VAL A 385 -12.41 -11.81 4.93
N VAL A 386 -13.11 -10.83 4.36
CA VAL A 386 -14.35 -11.03 3.58
C VAL A 386 -14.15 -10.55 2.14
N LEU A 387 -14.52 -11.40 1.18
CA LEU A 387 -14.54 -11.12 -0.26
C LEU A 387 -15.97 -11.32 -0.79
N PRO A 388 -16.76 -10.24 -0.92
CA PRO A 388 -18.09 -10.31 -1.51
C PRO A 388 -18.00 -10.24 -3.05
N LEU A 389 -17.89 -11.41 -3.69
CA LEU A 389 -17.74 -11.54 -5.14
C LEU A 389 -19.07 -11.68 -5.89
N VAL A 390 -20.20 -11.71 -5.18
CA VAL A 390 -21.54 -11.77 -5.79
C VAL A 390 -21.88 -10.45 -6.46
N ALA A 391 -22.05 -10.49 -7.78
CA ALA A 391 -22.51 -9.36 -8.59
C ALA A 391 -22.99 -9.85 -9.98
N ILE A 392 -23.84 -9.07 -10.64
CA ILE A 392 -24.17 -9.21 -12.06
C ILE A 392 -23.24 -8.29 -12.85
N ALA A 393 -22.19 -8.86 -13.44
CA ALA A 393 -21.16 -8.12 -14.20
C ALA A 393 -21.27 -8.29 -15.73
N THR A 394 -22.49 -8.49 -16.24
CA THR A 394 -22.76 -8.72 -17.67
C THR A 394 -23.47 -7.51 -18.30
N PRO A 395 -22.85 -6.80 -19.28
CA PRO A 395 -23.37 -5.52 -19.76
C PRO A 395 -24.81 -5.49 -20.28
N ILE A 396 -25.29 -6.60 -20.84
CA ILE A 396 -26.67 -6.70 -21.32
C ILE A 396 -27.70 -6.63 -20.17
N GLU A 397 -27.33 -7.10 -18.97
CA GLU A 397 -28.23 -7.09 -17.82
C GLU A 397 -28.39 -5.69 -17.23
N TYR A 398 -27.42 -4.79 -17.47
CA TYR A 398 -27.48 -3.40 -16.99
C TYR A 398 -28.62 -2.63 -17.66
N THR A 399 -28.92 -2.95 -18.92
CA THR A 399 -30.02 -2.34 -19.68
C THR A 399 -31.30 -3.18 -19.60
N ARG A 400 -31.17 -4.52 -19.59
CA ARG A 400 -32.31 -5.44 -19.54
C ARG A 400 -32.98 -5.49 -18.16
N ASN A 401 -32.19 -5.57 -17.09
CA ASN A 401 -32.65 -5.76 -15.71
C ASN A 401 -31.97 -4.79 -14.73
N PRO A 402 -32.02 -3.47 -14.95
CA PRO A 402 -31.26 -2.48 -14.18
C PRO A 402 -31.56 -2.51 -12.67
N LEU A 403 -32.82 -2.73 -12.29
CA LEU A 403 -33.21 -2.78 -10.87
C LEU A 403 -32.62 -4.00 -10.16
N ARG A 404 -32.61 -5.15 -10.82
CA ARG A 404 -32.00 -6.36 -10.26
C ARG A 404 -30.50 -6.21 -10.08
N VAL A 405 -29.83 -5.55 -11.04
CA VAL A 405 -28.40 -5.19 -10.93
C VAL A 405 -28.19 -4.27 -9.72
N PHE A 406 -29.02 -3.25 -9.54
CA PHE A 406 -28.92 -2.35 -8.40
C PHE A 406 -29.15 -3.07 -7.06
N GLU A 407 -30.23 -3.82 -6.91
CA GLU A 407 -30.57 -4.56 -5.68
C GLU A 407 -29.42 -5.49 -5.26
N LEU A 408 -28.87 -6.28 -6.19
CA LEU A 408 -27.81 -7.23 -5.88
C LEU A 408 -26.44 -6.56 -5.71
N ASP A 409 -26.02 -5.76 -6.69
CA ASP A 409 -24.66 -5.23 -6.75
C ASP A 409 -24.45 -4.05 -5.79
N PHE A 410 -25.52 -3.37 -5.39
CA PHE A 410 -25.51 -2.27 -4.43
C PHE A 410 -26.08 -2.67 -3.08
N GLU A 411 -27.38 -2.97 -2.99
CA GLU A 411 -28.06 -3.08 -1.69
C GLU A 411 -27.61 -4.29 -0.87
N GLU A 412 -27.54 -5.48 -1.48
CA GLU A 412 -27.08 -6.68 -0.78
C GLU A 412 -25.60 -6.58 -0.38
N ASN A 413 -24.77 -6.04 -1.26
CA ASN A 413 -23.35 -5.80 -0.96
C ASN A 413 -23.17 -4.75 0.15
N LEU A 414 -24.02 -3.72 0.21
CA LEU A 414 -23.99 -2.70 1.28
C LEU A 414 -24.29 -3.31 2.66
N LYS A 415 -25.18 -4.31 2.75
CA LYS A 415 -25.44 -5.03 4.00
C LYS A 415 -24.18 -5.75 4.48
N ILE A 416 -23.50 -6.47 3.59
CA ILE A 416 -22.23 -7.16 3.89
C ILE A 416 -21.15 -6.17 4.35
N ILE A 417 -21.01 -5.02 3.67
CA ILE A 417 -20.06 -3.97 4.06
C ILE A 417 -20.35 -3.48 5.49
N ARG A 418 -21.62 -3.23 5.83
CA ARG A 418 -22.03 -2.79 7.17
C ARG A 418 -21.72 -3.85 8.23
N ASP A 419 -21.90 -5.13 7.94
CA ASP A 419 -21.53 -6.20 8.85
C ASP A 419 -20.01 -6.28 9.05
N CYS A 420 -19.22 -6.05 7.99
CA CYS A 420 -17.76 -5.93 8.13
C CYS A 420 -17.36 -4.78 9.05
N VAL A 421 -18.02 -3.62 8.97
CA VAL A 421 -17.81 -2.49 9.89
C VAL A 421 -18.17 -2.88 11.33
N LYS A 422 -19.40 -3.38 11.53
CA LYS A 422 -19.94 -3.81 12.83
C LYS A 422 -19.00 -4.78 13.57
N TYR A 423 -18.45 -5.75 12.85
CA TYR A 423 -17.58 -6.78 13.41
C TYR A 423 -16.07 -6.51 13.21
N LYS A 424 -15.71 -5.31 12.76
CA LYS A 424 -14.31 -4.86 12.53
C LYS A 424 -13.50 -5.84 11.69
N LYS A 425 -14.10 -6.31 10.60
CA LYS A 425 -13.50 -7.29 9.67
C LYS A 425 -12.85 -6.59 8.50
N ARG A 426 -11.78 -7.20 7.99
CA ARG A 426 -11.13 -6.72 6.79
C ARG A 426 -11.99 -7.08 5.58
N ILE A 427 -12.30 -6.10 4.74
CA ILE A 427 -13.02 -6.33 3.48
C ILE A 427 -12.09 -6.09 2.29
N ILE A 428 -12.04 -7.05 1.37
CA ILE A 428 -11.38 -6.89 0.07
C ILE A 428 -12.50 -6.84 -0.96
N PHE A 429 -12.86 -5.63 -1.35
CA PHE A 429 -14.07 -5.40 -2.14
C PHE A 429 -13.74 -5.36 -3.63
N PRO A 430 -14.44 -6.15 -4.47
CA PRO A 430 -14.31 -6.06 -5.91
C PRO A 430 -14.99 -4.78 -6.39
N SER A 431 -14.20 -3.73 -6.56
CA SER A 431 -14.56 -2.61 -7.41
C SER A 431 -14.51 -3.07 -8.88
N THR A 432 -14.57 -2.15 -9.83
CA THR A 432 -14.57 -2.47 -11.26
C THR A 432 -13.81 -1.44 -12.05
N SER A 433 -13.13 -1.87 -13.12
CA SER A 433 -12.58 -0.95 -14.11
C SER A 433 -13.66 -0.15 -14.85
N GLU A 434 -14.93 -0.53 -14.76
CA GLU A 434 -16.04 0.27 -15.29
C GLU A 434 -16.32 1.55 -14.50
N VAL A 435 -15.77 1.70 -13.28
CA VAL A 435 -15.93 2.90 -12.45
C VAL A 435 -15.31 4.14 -13.11
N TYR A 436 -14.25 3.94 -13.89
CA TYR A 436 -13.61 5.00 -14.67
C TYR A 436 -14.50 5.49 -15.82
N GLY A 437 -15.42 4.63 -16.28
CA GLY A 437 -16.33 4.91 -17.38
C GLY A 437 -15.58 5.35 -18.63
N MET A 438 -15.88 6.56 -19.10
CA MET A 438 -15.30 7.19 -20.28
C MET A 438 -14.15 8.16 -19.93
N CYS A 439 -13.38 7.84 -18.88
CA CYS A 439 -12.18 8.58 -18.53
C CYS A 439 -11.27 8.77 -19.76
N THR A 440 -10.74 9.98 -19.94
CA THR A 440 -9.93 10.36 -21.11
C THR A 440 -8.44 10.14 -20.89
N ASP A 441 -8.02 9.76 -19.68
CA ASP A 441 -6.61 9.55 -19.37
C ASP A 441 -6.05 8.36 -20.16
N ALA A 442 -4.79 8.46 -20.57
CA ALA A 442 -4.13 7.40 -21.33
C ALA A 442 -4.03 6.08 -20.56
N SER A 443 -3.85 6.18 -19.24
CA SER A 443 -3.89 5.07 -18.29
C SER A 443 -4.74 5.49 -17.10
N PHE A 444 -5.69 4.66 -16.70
CA PHE A 444 -6.62 4.93 -15.61
C PHE A 444 -5.90 4.73 -14.28
N ASP A 445 -5.72 5.82 -13.55
CA ASP A 445 -5.03 5.87 -12.27
C ASP A 445 -6.04 5.83 -11.11
N GLU A 446 -5.78 4.96 -10.15
CA GLU A 446 -6.68 4.68 -9.03
C GLU A 446 -6.99 5.90 -8.18
N ASP A 447 -5.99 6.78 -8.04
CA ASP A 447 -5.96 7.87 -7.07
C ASP A 447 -6.22 9.24 -7.73
N ASN A 448 -6.03 9.34 -9.06
CA ASN A 448 -6.05 10.64 -9.76
C ASN A 448 -7.09 10.74 -10.90
N SER A 449 -7.45 9.63 -11.56
CA SER A 449 -8.26 9.71 -12.77
C SER A 449 -9.71 10.13 -12.48
N PRO A 450 -10.29 11.05 -13.29
CA PRO A 450 -11.70 11.39 -13.18
C PRO A 450 -12.58 10.22 -13.61
N LEU A 451 -13.76 10.12 -13.00
CA LEU A 451 -14.73 9.07 -13.23
C LEU A 451 -15.89 9.64 -14.06
N ILE A 452 -15.96 9.30 -15.35
CA ILE A 452 -16.86 9.95 -16.31
C ILE A 452 -17.91 8.96 -16.80
N VAL A 453 -19.20 9.28 -16.63
CA VAL A 453 -20.32 8.47 -17.12
C VAL A 453 -21.26 9.29 -18.00
N GLY A 454 -22.07 8.62 -18.80
CA GLY A 454 -23.05 9.25 -19.67
C GLY A 454 -24.28 9.80 -18.92
N PRO A 455 -25.21 10.43 -19.66
CA PRO A 455 -26.46 10.95 -19.09
C PRO A 455 -27.34 9.84 -18.50
N ILE A 456 -28.32 10.21 -17.66
CA ILE A 456 -29.24 9.27 -16.99
C ILE A 456 -29.98 8.35 -17.99
N ASN A 457 -30.28 8.83 -19.20
CA ASN A 457 -30.93 8.02 -20.24
C ASN A 457 -30.03 6.92 -20.84
N LYS A 458 -28.76 6.83 -20.43
CA LYS A 458 -27.82 5.76 -20.74
C LYS A 458 -27.69 4.79 -19.56
N GLN A 459 -28.69 3.93 -19.44
CA GLN A 459 -28.88 3.03 -18.29
C GLN A 459 -27.69 2.09 -18.03
N ARG A 460 -26.85 1.77 -19.02
CA ARG A 460 -25.66 0.92 -18.82
C ARG A 460 -24.73 1.41 -17.70
N TRP A 461 -24.75 2.71 -17.38
CA TRP A 461 -23.92 3.30 -16.34
C TRP A 461 -24.41 3.01 -14.92
N ILE A 462 -25.60 2.42 -14.75
CA ILE A 462 -26.13 2.04 -13.43
C ILE A 462 -25.16 1.14 -12.66
N TYR A 463 -24.54 0.17 -13.34
CA TYR A 463 -23.53 -0.71 -12.74
C TYR A 463 -22.30 0.08 -12.28
N SER A 464 -21.73 0.92 -13.17
CA SER A 464 -20.55 1.75 -12.87
C SER A 464 -20.79 2.66 -11.67
N VAL A 465 -21.91 3.39 -11.66
CA VAL A 465 -22.26 4.34 -10.59
C VAL A 465 -22.58 3.61 -9.28
N SER A 466 -23.23 2.45 -9.33
CA SER A 466 -23.51 1.64 -8.14
C SER A 466 -22.21 1.20 -7.47
N LYS A 467 -21.28 0.63 -8.24
CA LYS A 467 -19.96 0.23 -7.72
C LYS A 467 -19.15 1.43 -7.24
N GLN A 468 -19.20 2.57 -7.94
CA GLN A 468 -18.56 3.82 -7.51
C GLN A 468 -19.08 4.29 -6.15
N LEU A 469 -20.40 4.25 -5.95
CA LEU A 469 -21.00 4.70 -4.69
C LEU A 469 -20.62 3.75 -3.53
N LEU A 470 -20.54 2.44 -3.78
CA LEU A 470 -20.01 1.50 -2.78
C LEU A 470 -18.55 1.78 -2.45
N ASP A 471 -17.69 2.04 -3.43
CA ASP A 471 -16.29 2.44 -3.20
C ASP A 471 -16.20 3.64 -2.25
N ARG A 472 -17.04 4.67 -2.48
CA ARG A 472 -17.10 5.88 -1.64
C ARG A 472 -17.63 5.61 -0.23
N VAL A 473 -18.64 4.74 -0.10
CA VAL A 473 -19.19 4.36 1.21
C VAL A 473 -18.14 3.57 2.01
N ILE A 474 -17.45 2.63 1.37
CA ILE A 474 -16.34 1.88 2.00
C ILE A 474 -15.23 2.85 2.43
N TRP A 475 -14.86 3.80 1.57
CA TRP A 475 -13.88 4.83 1.89
C TRP A 475 -14.28 5.63 3.13
N ALA A 476 -15.53 6.10 3.18
CA ALA A 476 -16.06 6.85 4.32
C ALA A 476 -16.03 6.02 5.62
N TYR A 477 -16.40 4.73 5.58
CA TYR A 477 -16.24 3.85 6.74
C TYR A 477 -14.78 3.66 7.15
N GLY A 478 -13.86 3.60 6.20
CA GLY A 478 -12.44 3.53 6.48
C GLY A 478 -11.94 4.77 7.23
N GLU A 479 -12.31 5.95 6.73
CA GLU A 479 -11.87 7.23 7.28
C GLU A 479 -12.54 7.56 8.64
N LYS A 480 -13.85 7.30 8.78
CA LYS A 480 -14.64 7.73 9.94
C LYS A 480 -14.80 6.65 11.01
N GLU A 481 -14.83 5.37 10.63
CA GLU A 481 -15.08 4.25 11.55
C GLU A 481 -13.93 3.24 11.61
N GLY A 482 -12.83 3.48 10.88
CA GLY A 482 -11.63 2.64 10.92
C GLY A 482 -11.81 1.28 10.24
N LEU A 483 -12.73 1.16 9.27
CA LEU A 483 -12.87 -0.05 8.47
C LEU A 483 -11.55 -0.36 7.73
N ARG A 484 -11.02 -1.56 7.92
CA ARG A 484 -9.87 -2.04 7.16
C ARG A 484 -10.35 -2.56 5.81
N PHE A 485 -10.04 -1.84 4.74
CA PHE A 485 -10.47 -2.23 3.39
C PHE A 485 -9.31 -2.23 2.39
N THR A 486 -9.51 -2.97 1.30
CA THR A 486 -8.77 -2.78 0.05
C THR A 486 -9.78 -2.87 -1.10
N LEU A 487 -9.77 -1.91 -2.00
CA LEU A 487 -10.58 -1.98 -3.23
C LEU A 487 -9.70 -2.50 -4.35
N PHE A 488 -10.15 -3.51 -5.09
CA PHE A 488 -9.43 -3.97 -6.28
C PHE A 488 -10.30 -3.83 -7.53
N ARG A 489 -9.68 -3.41 -8.64
CA ARG A 489 -10.35 -3.15 -9.92
C ARG A 489 -9.80 -4.09 -10.98
N PRO A 490 -10.49 -5.19 -11.31
CA PRO A 490 -10.05 -6.09 -12.37
C PRO A 490 -10.26 -5.46 -13.76
N PHE A 491 -9.27 -5.62 -14.64
CA PHE A 491 -9.32 -5.20 -16.04
C PHE A 491 -9.42 -6.42 -16.94
N ASN A 492 -10.65 -6.73 -17.37
CA ASN A 492 -11.01 -7.79 -18.32
C ASN A 492 -10.22 -9.10 -18.08
N TRP A 493 -10.30 -9.62 -16.85
CA TRP A 493 -9.71 -10.91 -16.54
C TRP A 493 -10.38 -12.01 -17.37
N MET A 494 -9.58 -12.88 -17.96
CA MET A 494 -10.04 -13.99 -18.77
C MET A 494 -9.18 -15.24 -18.54
N GLY A 495 -9.76 -16.40 -18.82
CA GLY A 495 -9.17 -17.69 -18.50
C GLY A 495 -10.22 -18.81 -18.50
N PRO A 496 -9.82 -20.05 -18.19
CA PRO A 496 -10.73 -21.16 -17.96
C PRO A 496 -11.87 -20.79 -17.00
N ARG A 497 -13.09 -21.30 -17.19
CA ARG A 497 -14.26 -21.06 -16.29
C ARG A 497 -14.71 -19.59 -16.15
N LEU A 498 -14.45 -18.73 -17.14
CA LEU A 498 -14.83 -17.30 -17.10
C LEU A 498 -16.33 -17.05 -16.89
N ASP A 499 -17.14 -17.79 -17.66
CA ASP A 499 -18.59 -17.81 -17.72
C ASP A 499 -19.00 -19.23 -18.18
N ASN A 500 -20.31 -19.50 -18.30
CA ASN A 500 -20.82 -20.73 -18.91
C ASN A 500 -21.31 -20.44 -20.35
N LEU A 501 -21.05 -21.35 -21.31
CA LEU A 501 -21.56 -21.25 -22.69
C LEU A 501 -23.10 -21.19 -22.74
N ASN A 502 -23.80 -21.83 -21.81
CA ASN A 502 -25.25 -21.73 -21.71
C ASN A 502 -25.73 -20.31 -21.33
N ALA A 503 -24.97 -19.59 -20.51
CA ALA A 503 -25.27 -18.18 -20.20
C ALA A 503 -24.97 -17.27 -21.41
N ALA A 504 -23.98 -17.63 -22.24
CA ALA A 504 -23.68 -16.92 -23.48
C ALA A 504 -24.80 -17.06 -24.54
N ARG A 505 -25.55 -18.16 -24.57
CA ARG A 505 -26.69 -18.35 -25.51
C ARG A 505 -27.79 -17.31 -25.35
N ILE A 506 -27.98 -16.77 -24.14
CA ILE A 506 -28.95 -15.71 -23.83
C ILE A 506 -28.33 -14.29 -23.85
N GLY A 507 -27.06 -14.20 -24.25
CA GLY A 507 -26.27 -12.96 -24.34
C GLY A 507 -25.67 -12.48 -23.01
N SER A 508 -25.85 -13.25 -21.92
CA SER A 508 -25.45 -12.88 -20.56
C SER A 508 -24.04 -13.41 -20.24
N SER A 509 -23.06 -13.09 -21.09
CA SER A 509 -21.64 -13.43 -20.89
C SER A 509 -20.70 -12.29 -21.28
N ARG A 510 -19.43 -12.37 -20.87
CA ARG A 510 -18.37 -11.43 -21.26
C ARG A 510 -17.90 -11.69 -22.69
N ALA A 511 -17.24 -10.69 -23.28
CA ALA A 511 -16.90 -10.66 -24.71
C ALA A 511 -16.24 -11.96 -25.21
N ILE A 512 -15.16 -12.42 -24.57
CA ILE A 512 -14.43 -13.61 -25.05
C ILE A 512 -15.28 -14.89 -25.01
N THR A 513 -16.09 -15.13 -23.98
CA THR A 513 -16.96 -16.31 -23.92
C THR A 513 -18.04 -16.26 -24.99
N GLN A 514 -18.58 -15.08 -25.28
CA GLN A 514 -19.53 -14.92 -26.40
C GLN A 514 -18.86 -15.21 -27.76
N LEU A 515 -17.61 -14.76 -27.96
CA LEU A 515 -16.87 -15.03 -29.19
C LEU A 515 -16.59 -16.54 -29.35
N ILE A 516 -16.20 -17.22 -28.28
CA ILE A 516 -16.00 -18.68 -28.27
C ILE A 516 -17.30 -19.41 -28.60
N LEU A 517 -18.43 -19.00 -27.99
CA LEU A 517 -19.73 -19.60 -28.30
C LEU A 517 -20.06 -19.47 -29.79
N ASN A 518 -19.82 -18.31 -30.39
CA ASN A 518 -20.09 -18.11 -31.82
C ASN A 518 -19.29 -19.09 -32.69
N LEU A 519 -18.02 -19.34 -32.34
CA LEU A 519 -17.17 -20.33 -33.04
C LEU A 519 -17.67 -21.76 -32.84
N VAL A 520 -18.07 -22.12 -31.62
CA VAL A 520 -18.61 -23.46 -31.28
C VAL A 520 -19.92 -23.73 -32.02
N GLU A 521 -20.83 -22.77 -32.06
CA GLU A 521 -22.16 -22.92 -32.68
C GLU A 521 -22.16 -22.66 -34.20
N GLY A 522 -21.06 -22.17 -34.77
CA GLY A 522 -21.00 -21.76 -36.17
C GLY A 522 -21.84 -20.52 -36.48
N SER A 523 -22.04 -19.64 -35.49
CA SER A 523 -22.74 -18.37 -35.68
C SER A 523 -21.74 -17.24 -35.94
N PRO A 524 -22.13 -16.15 -36.65
CA PRO A 524 -21.19 -15.10 -37.00
C PRO A 524 -20.75 -14.32 -35.76
N ILE A 525 -19.46 -13.95 -35.70
CA ILE A 525 -18.95 -13.06 -34.67
C ILE A 525 -19.46 -11.64 -34.94
N LYS A 526 -20.19 -11.09 -33.97
CA LYS A 526 -20.77 -9.74 -34.02
C LYS A 526 -19.79 -8.72 -33.47
N LEU A 527 -19.27 -7.84 -34.32
CA LEU A 527 -18.43 -6.70 -33.96
C LEU A 527 -19.32 -5.49 -33.69
N ILE A 528 -19.60 -5.25 -32.41
CA ILE A 528 -20.47 -4.17 -31.95
C ILE A 528 -19.81 -2.81 -32.26
N ASP A 529 -20.52 -1.97 -33.01
CA ASP A 529 -20.06 -0.67 -33.53
C ASP A 529 -18.69 -0.76 -34.24
N GLY A 530 -18.46 -1.87 -34.95
CA GLY A 530 -17.24 -2.14 -35.71
C GLY A 530 -16.09 -2.75 -34.89
N GLY A 531 -16.25 -2.92 -33.57
CA GLY A 531 -15.29 -3.65 -32.73
C GLY A 531 -13.92 -2.99 -32.57
N LYS A 532 -13.82 -1.67 -32.82
CA LYS A 532 -12.57 -0.89 -32.77
C LYS A 532 -12.16 -0.48 -31.35
N GLN A 533 -13.12 -0.49 -30.42
CA GLN A 533 -12.91 -0.19 -29.01
C GLN A 533 -11.89 -1.17 -28.39
N LYS A 534 -10.95 -0.62 -27.63
CA LYS A 534 -9.80 -1.33 -27.07
C LYS A 534 -9.96 -1.65 -25.60
N ARG A 535 -9.40 -2.78 -25.19
CA ARG A 535 -9.38 -3.28 -23.82
C ARG A 535 -8.02 -3.88 -23.52
N CYS A 536 -7.57 -3.72 -22.28
CA CYS A 536 -6.49 -4.52 -21.74
C CYS A 536 -7.05 -5.82 -21.14
N PHE A 537 -6.57 -6.97 -21.61
CA PHE A 537 -6.97 -8.30 -21.15
C PHE A 537 -5.93 -8.88 -20.21
N THR A 538 -6.37 -9.55 -19.16
CA THR A 538 -5.46 -10.06 -18.13
C THR A 538 -5.72 -11.54 -17.92
N ASP A 539 -4.64 -12.32 -17.86
CA ASP A 539 -4.73 -13.72 -17.48
C ASP A 539 -5.26 -13.86 -16.06
N ILE A 540 -6.12 -14.85 -15.83
CA ILE A 540 -6.66 -15.11 -14.50
C ILE A 540 -5.57 -15.50 -13.50
N GLY A 541 -4.51 -16.18 -13.93
CA GLY A 541 -3.37 -16.50 -13.08
C GLY A 541 -2.67 -15.25 -12.55
N ASP A 542 -2.40 -14.29 -13.43
CA ASP A 542 -1.84 -12.98 -13.08
C ASP A 542 -2.77 -12.22 -12.11
N GLY A 543 -4.07 -12.17 -12.43
CA GLY A 543 -5.07 -11.50 -11.61
C GLY A 543 -5.23 -12.09 -10.21
N ILE A 544 -5.26 -13.42 -10.10
CA ILE A 544 -5.41 -14.15 -8.85
C ILE A 544 -4.14 -14.07 -8.00
N GLU A 545 -2.95 -14.03 -8.60
CA GLU A 545 -1.72 -13.82 -7.85
C GLU A 545 -1.68 -12.41 -7.23
N ALA A 546 -2.10 -11.36 -7.95
CA ALA A 546 -2.26 -10.04 -7.36
C ALA A 546 -3.28 -10.04 -6.22
N LEU A 547 -4.46 -10.65 -6.41
CA LEU A 547 -5.50 -10.74 -5.38
C LEU A 547 -5.04 -11.55 -4.16
N PHE A 548 -4.28 -12.62 -4.36
CA PHE A 548 -3.64 -13.39 -3.30
C PHE A 548 -2.69 -12.50 -2.48
N ARG A 549 -1.86 -11.67 -3.12
CA ARG A 549 -0.97 -10.73 -2.42
C ARG A 549 -1.74 -9.66 -1.65
N ILE A 550 -2.88 -9.21 -2.16
CA ILE A 550 -3.80 -8.35 -1.41
C ILE A 550 -4.32 -9.07 -0.17
N ILE A 551 -4.65 -10.36 -0.25
CA ILE A 551 -5.08 -11.16 0.92
C ILE A 551 -3.92 -11.31 1.92
N GLU A 552 -2.71 -11.62 1.46
CA GLU A 552 -1.51 -11.69 2.32
C GLU A 552 -1.25 -10.37 3.06
N ASN A 553 -1.44 -9.22 2.39
CA ASN A 553 -1.31 -7.87 2.95
C ASN A 553 -0.01 -7.69 3.76
N LYS A 554 1.11 -8.08 3.15
CA LYS A 554 2.44 -8.01 3.79
C LYS A 554 2.69 -6.58 4.27
N ASN A 555 3.09 -6.44 5.53
CA ASN A 555 3.32 -5.15 6.18
C ASN A 555 2.09 -4.21 6.27
N SER A 556 0.87 -4.74 6.07
CA SER A 556 -0.38 -3.94 6.09
C SER A 556 -0.41 -2.81 5.05
N ASN A 557 0.31 -2.99 3.94
CA ASN A 557 0.46 -1.96 2.91
C ASN A 557 -0.77 -1.80 2.00
N CYS A 558 -1.73 -2.74 2.02
CA CYS A 558 -2.95 -2.66 1.22
C CYS A 558 -4.12 -2.00 1.97
N ASP A 559 -3.96 -1.64 3.25
CA ASP A 559 -5.03 -1.04 4.04
C ASP A 559 -5.33 0.38 3.53
N GLY A 560 -6.61 0.64 3.21
CA GLY A 560 -7.07 1.92 2.66
C GLY A 560 -6.66 2.18 1.21
N GLN A 561 -6.18 1.16 0.49
CA GLN A 561 -5.68 1.31 -0.88
C GLN A 561 -6.72 0.90 -1.94
N ILE A 562 -6.58 1.50 -3.12
CA ILE A 562 -7.28 1.14 -4.35
C ILE A 562 -6.23 0.61 -5.34
N ILE A 563 -6.48 -0.58 -5.90
CA ILE A 563 -5.49 -1.28 -6.73
C ILE A 563 -6.15 -1.78 -8.01
N ASN A 564 -5.71 -1.24 -9.14
CA ASN A 564 -5.99 -1.81 -10.45
C ASN A 564 -5.18 -3.09 -10.63
N ILE A 565 -5.83 -4.11 -11.18
CA ILE A 565 -5.18 -5.35 -11.54
C ILE A 565 -5.49 -5.63 -13.01
N GLY A 566 -4.50 -5.41 -13.86
CA GLY A 566 -4.59 -5.74 -15.27
C GLY A 566 -3.25 -5.80 -15.98
N ASN A 567 -3.25 -6.27 -17.22
CA ASN A 567 -2.08 -6.25 -18.09
C ASN A 567 -2.17 -5.10 -19.12
N PRO A 568 -1.48 -3.97 -18.90
CA PRO A 568 -1.51 -2.83 -19.82
C PRO A 568 -0.85 -3.12 -21.18
N ASP A 569 -0.05 -4.19 -21.29
CA ASP A 569 0.64 -4.59 -22.52
C ASP A 569 -0.25 -5.45 -23.42
N ASN A 570 -1.23 -6.16 -22.85
CA ASN A 570 -2.23 -6.94 -23.57
C ASN A 570 -3.42 -6.07 -24.05
N GLU A 571 -3.14 -4.92 -24.66
CA GLU A 571 -4.16 -4.03 -25.22
C GLU A 571 -4.57 -4.47 -26.64
N ALA A 572 -5.84 -4.80 -26.82
CA ALA A 572 -6.39 -5.18 -28.12
C ALA A 572 -7.80 -4.63 -28.32
N SER A 573 -8.15 -4.36 -29.57
CA SER A 573 -9.54 -4.14 -29.96
C SER A 573 -10.35 -5.44 -29.90
N ILE A 574 -11.67 -5.33 -29.81
CA ILE A 574 -12.55 -6.52 -29.87
C ILE A 574 -12.37 -7.28 -31.19
N LYS A 575 -12.13 -6.56 -32.30
CA LYS A 575 -11.81 -7.16 -33.59
C LYS A 575 -10.51 -7.97 -33.53
N GLN A 576 -9.43 -7.39 -33.01
CA GLN A 576 -8.14 -8.09 -32.87
C GLN A 576 -8.26 -9.31 -31.96
N LEU A 577 -8.97 -9.20 -30.82
CA LEU A 577 -9.25 -10.35 -29.97
C LEU A 577 -9.95 -11.47 -30.74
N ALA A 578 -10.96 -11.12 -31.55
CA ALA A 578 -11.72 -12.10 -32.32
C ALA A 578 -10.89 -12.75 -33.43
N GLU A 579 -9.98 -12.01 -34.06
CA GLU A 579 -9.02 -12.53 -35.04
C GLU A 579 -8.03 -13.51 -34.37
N MET A 580 -7.41 -13.12 -33.25
CA MET A 580 -6.50 -14.00 -32.49
C MET A 580 -7.21 -15.27 -32.00
N LEU A 581 -8.46 -15.15 -31.55
CA LEU A 581 -9.26 -16.30 -31.13
C LEU A 581 -9.58 -17.23 -32.30
N LEU A 582 -9.91 -16.68 -33.47
CA LEU A 582 -10.15 -17.46 -34.68
C LEU A 582 -8.88 -18.20 -35.12
N GLU A 583 -7.72 -17.54 -35.10
CA GLU A 583 -6.43 -18.18 -35.40
C GLU A 583 -6.08 -19.30 -34.42
N SER A 584 -6.38 -19.13 -33.14
CA SER A 584 -6.26 -20.19 -32.14
C SER A 584 -7.22 -21.35 -32.42
N PHE A 585 -8.48 -21.04 -32.71
CA PHE A 585 -9.52 -22.01 -33.02
C PHE A 585 -9.23 -22.86 -34.25
N GLU A 586 -8.82 -22.24 -35.36
CA GLU A 586 -8.50 -22.96 -36.60
C GLU A 586 -7.28 -23.90 -36.45
N ARG A 587 -6.37 -23.61 -35.51
CA ARG A 587 -5.22 -24.47 -35.18
C ARG A 587 -5.53 -25.52 -34.10
N HIS A 588 -6.70 -25.46 -33.47
CA HIS A 588 -7.02 -26.29 -32.30
C HIS A 588 -7.26 -27.76 -32.69
N PRO A 589 -6.79 -28.76 -31.91
CA PRO A 589 -6.98 -30.18 -32.23
C PRO A 589 -8.45 -30.63 -32.37
N LEU A 590 -9.36 -29.99 -31.63
CA LEU A 590 -10.80 -30.27 -31.68
C LEU A 590 -11.53 -29.51 -32.80
N ARG A 591 -10.83 -28.72 -33.63
CA ARG A 591 -11.44 -27.84 -34.64
C ARG A 591 -12.41 -28.56 -35.58
N SER A 592 -12.09 -29.79 -35.97
CA SER A 592 -12.90 -30.60 -36.89
C SER A 592 -14.27 -31.00 -36.34
N GLN A 593 -14.51 -30.83 -35.04
CA GLN A 593 -15.76 -31.18 -34.37
C GLN A 593 -16.79 -30.04 -34.39
N PHE A 594 -16.41 -28.85 -34.88
CA PHE A 594 -17.25 -27.67 -34.88
C PHE A 594 -17.52 -27.17 -36.31
N PRO A 595 -18.61 -26.41 -36.54
CA PRO A 595 -18.97 -25.90 -37.87
C PRO A 595 -17.90 -24.98 -38.50
N PRO A 596 -17.98 -24.68 -39.82
CA PRO A 596 -17.14 -23.67 -40.43
C PRO A 596 -17.43 -22.27 -39.86
N PHE A 597 -16.42 -21.39 -39.86
CA PHE A 597 -16.56 -20.01 -39.38
C PHE A 597 -17.56 -19.22 -40.24
N ALA A 598 -18.60 -18.67 -39.61
CA ALA A 598 -19.67 -17.93 -40.28
C ALA A 598 -19.33 -16.46 -40.61
N GLY A 599 -18.09 -16.04 -40.37
CA GLY A 599 -17.59 -14.70 -40.69
C GLY A 599 -17.82 -13.66 -39.59
N PHE A 600 -17.16 -12.52 -39.75
CA PHE A 600 -17.39 -11.32 -38.94
C PHE A 600 -18.58 -10.53 -39.49
N ARG A 601 -19.39 -9.96 -38.60
CA ARG A 601 -20.48 -9.05 -38.95
C ARG A 601 -20.48 -7.83 -38.05
N GLU A 602 -20.52 -6.64 -38.65
CA GLU A 602 -20.72 -5.41 -37.90
C GLU A 602 -22.19 -5.28 -37.48
N VAL A 603 -22.42 -4.87 -36.24
CA VAL A 603 -23.76 -4.73 -35.67
C VAL A 603 -23.81 -3.45 -34.83
N GLU A 604 -24.90 -2.71 -34.91
CA GLU A 604 -25.13 -1.57 -34.02
C GLU A 604 -25.26 -2.03 -32.56
N SER A 605 -24.66 -1.30 -31.63
CA SER A 605 -24.82 -1.59 -30.19
C SER A 605 -26.27 -1.57 -29.73
N SER A 606 -27.11 -0.74 -30.34
CA SER A 606 -28.55 -0.67 -30.07
C SER A 606 -29.28 -1.98 -30.36
N ALA A 607 -28.86 -2.71 -31.40
CA ALA A 607 -29.44 -3.98 -31.82
C ALA A 607 -28.99 -5.16 -30.94
N TYR A 608 -27.84 -5.02 -30.27
CA TYR A 608 -27.30 -6.07 -29.39
C TYR A 608 -27.68 -5.85 -27.92
N TYR A 609 -27.39 -4.66 -27.37
CA TYR A 609 -27.59 -4.34 -25.96
C TYR A 609 -28.90 -3.60 -25.67
N GLY A 610 -29.63 -3.18 -26.70
CA GLY A 610 -30.85 -2.39 -26.57
C GLY A 610 -30.60 -0.89 -26.47
N LYS A 611 -31.71 -0.13 -26.37
CA LYS A 611 -31.65 1.33 -26.17
C LYS A 611 -30.99 1.64 -24.83
N GLY A 612 -30.27 2.77 -24.76
CA GLY A 612 -29.60 3.20 -23.52
C GLY A 612 -28.18 2.63 -23.33
N TYR A 613 -27.67 1.83 -24.27
CA TYR A 613 -26.26 1.45 -24.28
C TYR A 613 -25.35 2.62 -24.71
N GLN A 614 -24.12 2.59 -24.20
CA GLN A 614 -22.99 3.46 -24.50
C GLN A 614 -21.72 2.69 -24.16
N ASP A 615 -20.64 2.86 -24.92
CA ASP A 615 -19.40 2.11 -24.72
C ASP A 615 -18.25 3.02 -24.27
N VAL A 616 -17.12 2.40 -23.94
CA VAL A 616 -15.83 3.03 -23.63
C VAL A 616 -14.88 2.78 -24.80
N GLU A 617 -14.20 3.81 -25.29
CA GLU A 617 -13.29 3.67 -26.44
C GLU A 617 -12.01 2.90 -26.09
N HIS A 618 -11.34 3.25 -24.98
CA HIS A 618 -10.14 2.57 -24.49
C HIS A 618 -10.22 2.33 -22.98
N ARG A 619 -9.56 1.27 -22.51
CA ARG A 619 -9.51 0.95 -21.08
C ARG A 619 -8.17 0.31 -20.74
N LYS A 620 -7.23 1.15 -20.30
CA LYS A 620 -5.87 0.76 -19.95
C LYS A 620 -5.59 1.10 -18.47
N PRO A 621 -5.16 0.14 -17.64
CA PRO A 621 -4.87 0.41 -16.23
C PRO A 621 -3.51 1.11 -16.07
N SER A 622 -3.43 2.06 -15.13
CA SER A 622 -2.20 2.25 -14.36
C SER A 622 -2.06 1.06 -13.41
N ILE A 623 -0.88 0.44 -13.35
CA ILE A 623 -0.58 -0.67 -12.41
C ILE A 623 0.44 -0.24 -11.35
N ARG A 624 0.67 1.06 -11.19
CA ARG A 624 1.68 1.61 -10.27
C ARG A 624 1.40 1.22 -8.83
N ASN A 625 0.13 1.24 -8.40
CA ASN A 625 -0.23 0.79 -7.05
C ASN A 625 0.00 -0.72 -6.88
N ALA A 626 -0.32 -1.55 -7.87
CA ALA A 626 -0.02 -2.98 -7.80
C ALA A 626 1.51 -3.25 -7.70
N GLN A 627 2.33 -2.55 -8.47
CA GLN A 627 3.79 -2.64 -8.38
C GLN A 627 4.33 -2.17 -7.03
N ARG A 628 3.88 -1.00 -6.56
CA ARG A 628 4.31 -0.37 -5.31
C ARG A 628 3.91 -1.18 -4.07
N LEU A 629 2.68 -1.69 -4.05
CA LEU A 629 2.08 -2.31 -2.88
C LEU A 629 2.23 -3.83 -2.89
N LEU A 630 2.18 -4.47 -4.04
CA LEU A 630 2.20 -5.93 -4.13
C LEU A 630 3.53 -6.49 -4.66
N SER A 631 4.43 -5.62 -5.14
CA SER A 631 5.61 -6.03 -5.92
C SER A 631 5.21 -6.98 -7.07
N TRP A 632 4.07 -6.67 -7.70
CA TRP A 632 3.45 -7.48 -8.74
C TRP A 632 3.51 -6.78 -10.09
N THR A 633 3.75 -7.57 -11.13
CA THR A 633 3.68 -7.19 -12.54
C THR A 633 3.07 -8.40 -13.27
N PRO A 634 2.16 -8.19 -14.24
CA PRO A 634 1.61 -9.30 -15.02
C PRO A 634 2.67 -9.90 -15.94
N GLU A 635 2.67 -11.23 -16.08
CA GLU A 635 3.70 -11.96 -16.82
C GLU A 635 3.15 -12.66 -18.07
N VAL A 636 1.83 -12.88 -18.14
CA VAL A 636 1.22 -13.71 -19.19
C VAL A 636 0.79 -12.86 -20.40
N HIS A 637 1.33 -13.22 -21.56
CA HIS A 637 0.96 -12.63 -22.84
C HIS A 637 -0.42 -13.09 -23.33
N MET A 638 -1.08 -12.21 -24.10
CA MET A 638 -2.45 -12.37 -24.55
C MET A 638 -2.72 -13.68 -25.30
N GLU A 639 -1.80 -14.13 -26.17
CA GLU A 639 -1.94 -15.34 -26.97
C GLU A 639 -2.12 -16.58 -26.10
N LYS A 640 -1.30 -16.72 -25.05
CA LYS A 640 -1.36 -17.85 -24.14
C LYS A 640 -2.70 -17.90 -23.41
N THR A 641 -3.17 -16.75 -22.92
CA THR A 641 -4.46 -16.68 -22.23
C THR A 641 -5.62 -17.03 -23.17
N ILE A 642 -5.56 -16.60 -24.44
CA ILE A 642 -6.56 -16.97 -25.46
C ILE A 642 -6.58 -18.48 -25.67
N ASP A 643 -5.42 -19.10 -25.89
CA ASP A 643 -5.29 -20.53 -26.14
C ASP A 643 -5.83 -21.36 -24.96
N GLU A 644 -5.45 -21.03 -23.72
CA GLU A 644 -5.90 -21.74 -22.52
C GLU A 644 -7.39 -21.57 -22.26
N THR A 645 -7.92 -20.35 -22.49
CA THR A 645 -9.36 -20.08 -22.35
C THR A 645 -10.15 -20.89 -23.37
N LEU A 646 -9.71 -20.86 -24.63
CA LEU A 646 -10.37 -21.57 -25.72
C LEU A 646 -10.36 -23.08 -25.49
N ASP A 647 -9.18 -23.65 -25.21
CA ASP A 647 -9.01 -25.09 -24.97
C ASP A 647 -9.96 -25.60 -23.88
N PHE A 648 -10.06 -24.87 -22.76
CA PHE A 648 -10.98 -25.20 -21.68
C PHE A 648 -12.44 -25.28 -22.16
N PHE A 649 -12.90 -24.25 -22.89
CA PHE A 649 -14.28 -24.19 -23.34
C PHE A 649 -14.60 -25.26 -24.39
N LEU A 650 -13.71 -25.50 -25.35
CA LEU A 650 -13.91 -26.51 -26.39
C LEU A 650 -14.00 -27.93 -25.79
N LYS A 651 -13.19 -28.24 -24.77
CA LYS A 651 -13.25 -29.51 -24.04
C LYS A 651 -14.50 -29.69 -23.18
N THR A 652 -15.18 -28.59 -22.85
CA THR A 652 -16.38 -28.61 -21.99
C THR A 652 -17.68 -28.77 -22.81
N VAL A 653 -17.61 -28.65 -24.15
CA VAL A 653 -18.78 -28.90 -25.00
C VAL A 653 -19.06 -30.41 -25.04
N GLU A 654 -20.26 -30.82 -24.62
CA GLU A 654 -20.73 -32.20 -24.84
C GLU A 654 -20.91 -32.45 -26.35
N LEU A 655 -20.08 -33.30 -26.92
CA LEU A 655 -20.18 -33.73 -28.31
C LEU A 655 -21.11 -34.94 -28.36
N THR A 656 -22.30 -34.78 -28.93
CA THR A 656 -23.11 -35.95 -29.29
C THR A 656 -22.48 -36.63 -30.50
N ASP A 657 -22.17 -37.93 -30.38
CA ASP A 657 -21.75 -38.75 -31.53
C ASP A 657 -22.72 -38.54 -32.70
N PRO A 658 -22.23 -38.29 -33.93
CA PRO A 658 -23.11 -38.25 -35.08
C PRO A 658 -23.75 -39.63 -35.21
N ALA A 659 -25.08 -39.69 -35.15
CA ALA A 659 -25.86 -40.91 -35.33
C ALA A 659 -25.34 -41.67 -36.56
N SER A 660 -24.88 -42.90 -36.29
CA SER A 660 -24.34 -43.88 -37.25
C SER A 660 -25.29 -44.18 -38.40
#